data_AF-A0A6J4U894-F1
#
_entry.id   AF-A0A6J4U894-F1
#
_cell.length_a   1.000
_cell.length_b   1.000
_cell.length_c   1.000
_cell.angle_alpha   90.00
_cell.angle_beta   90.00
_cell.angle_gamma   90.00
#
_symmetry.space_group_name_H-M   'P 1'
#
loop_
_entity.id
_entity.type
_entity.pdbx_description
1 polymer ?
#
loop_
_entity_poly.entity_id
_entity_poly.type
_entity_poly.pdbx_seq_one_letter_code
_entity_poly.pdbx_strand_id
1 'polypeptide(L)'
;MESDTWLNGVGDEGLDYRRRYQGLIGVQSKVPVRDRSVLSLVYTPGVAEACLAIGADPGLSYDLTCRGNTVAILTDGSDIFGRAGGPAEAAIPGAEAKSVIFKTFAGVDAFPLCLDTHDPADIVRTGLAVTPTFGAVCIDDISAPAAFTVQDHLERAADIPVFSNQHHGTAILVLAALNNALRVVGKELASVRVVVSGAGVAGIGVARLLYRAGVKHLVVCDRAGAIHKYRPERMNWAKAYLAKETNLEERRGSLAEMLRGADVFVGLSTGGIVDEEMVRSMAPDPIVFALAVPEPEVDPGVARAAGARVVATGRSDYPNTMDVSLVFPGVFRGLLDCRARNIRLRTLLYAARALAAVIPPAELHPDYIVPRIFDFRVAPAVAAAVVQASLESGEAGVEVTPEWVAERTRRYVYEGRFHAGQTGLRGEGKSLKEEAIDLRRRHGGVLEIRSKIPIRDHHILNVLYVPPAALAPARVIRDDPSQVTEITSKGNLVAVVTDGSAVLGLGDIGPRAALPVMEGKAVLFRTLAGVEAFPICLAARDVDEIVEIVEQIAPAFGGINLEDIAAPRCFEVERKLRERLDMPVFHDDQHGTAIVVAAGLLNGAKLRGGDLGDLRVTINGAGAAGIAVTKLLLGLGVGDVVLCDRAGAIYEGRTDHMDVSKFEISAMTNRERRQGSLADVIAGSDVFVGLSAPGTLIPEMVAAMAPRPLVFALANPTPEITPDLAKQAGALAVATGRSDYPNQVNNSLAFPGVFRGALDVKARTIDDAMKLAAARAIADLVEPEALSPDFFIPDSLDLRVSPRVAAAVAAAAIAGGLAQRPMEPREVEARCRDLVYEGVAVA
;
A
#
# COMPACT_ATOMS: atom_id res chain seq x y z
N MET A 1 32.29 19.41 18.22
CA MET A 1 33.16 18.25 17.90
C MET A 1 32.82 17.00 18.71
N GLU A 2 32.31 17.08 19.96
CA GLU A 2 31.79 15.89 20.68
C GLU A 2 30.33 15.51 20.33
N SER A 3 29.57 16.39 19.68
CA SER A 3 28.17 16.12 19.29
C SER A 3 28.00 15.23 18.05
N ASP A 4 29.02 15.16 17.17
CA ASP A 4 28.94 14.38 15.92
C ASP A 4 29.15 12.88 16.13
N THR A 5 29.88 12.47 17.18
CA THR A 5 30.17 11.05 17.44
C THR A 5 28.95 10.28 17.93
N TRP A 6 28.10 10.89 18.76
CA TRP A 6 26.86 10.25 19.23
C TRP A 6 25.82 10.13 18.10
N LEU A 7 25.67 11.18 17.29
CA LEU A 7 24.71 11.20 16.16
C LEU A 7 25.07 10.21 15.06
N ASN A 8 26.37 9.99 14.79
CA ASN A 8 26.83 8.97 13.85
C ASN A 8 26.52 7.56 14.36
N GLY A 9 26.74 7.27 15.64
CA GLY A 9 26.46 5.95 16.22
C GLY A 9 24.98 5.56 16.23
N VAL A 10 24.08 6.49 16.56
CA VAL A 10 22.61 6.25 16.56
C VAL A 10 22.06 6.08 15.15
N GLY A 11 22.62 6.81 14.17
CA GLY A 11 22.27 6.64 12.75
C GLY A 11 22.65 5.25 12.21
N ASP A 12 23.83 4.75 12.58
CA ASP A 12 24.30 3.41 12.19
C ASP A 12 23.43 2.30 12.80
N GLU A 13 23.01 2.45 14.05
CA GLU A 13 22.08 1.53 14.71
C GLU A 13 20.73 1.46 13.97
N GLY A 14 20.19 2.61 13.55
CA GLY A 14 18.94 2.69 12.78
C GLY A 14 19.02 2.02 11.41
N LEU A 15 20.20 2.03 10.78
CA LEU A 15 20.49 1.31 9.55
C LEU A 15 20.61 -0.19 9.77
N ASP A 16 21.28 -0.63 10.84
CA ASP A 16 21.40 -2.06 11.19
C ASP A 16 20.03 -2.70 11.43
N TYR A 17 19.18 -2.03 12.20
CA TYR A 17 17.79 -2.43 12.38
C TYR A 17 17.07 -2.63 11.04
N ARG A 18 17.19 -1.66 10.13
CA ARG A 18 16.54 -1.73 8.82
C ARG A 18 17.08 -2.86 7.94
N ARG A 19 18.38 -3.14 7.96
CA ARG A 19 18.98 -4.28 7.24
C ARG A 19 18.46 -5.60 7.78
N ARG A 20 18.44 -5.75 9.10
CA ARG A 20 18.01 -6.98 9.78
C ARG A 20 16.55 -7.33 9.52
N TYR A 21 15.67 -6.33 9.48
CA TYR A 21 14.23 -6.52 9.33
C TYR A 21 13.70 -6.21 7.91
N GLN A 22 14.58 -5.78 7.00
CA GLN A 22 14.23 -5.28 5.66
C GLN A 22 13.14 -4.20 5.75
N GLY A 23 13.50 -3.06 6.34
CA GLY A 23 12.59 -1.95 6.63
C GLY A 23 11.92 -2.01 8.01
N LEU A 24 10.96 -1.11 8.24
CA LEU A 24 10.27 -0.97 9.54
C LEU A 24 8.84 -1.51 9.57
N ILE A 25 8.22 -1.68 8.42
CA ILE A 25 6.85 -2.19 8.30
C ILE A 25 6.82 -3.50 7.54
N GLY A 26 5.73 -4.25 7.75
CA GLY A 26 5.36 -5.35 6.85
C GLY A 26 3.86 -5.53 6.78
N VAL A 27 3.41 -6.31 5.80
CA VAL A 27 1.99 -6.66 5.64
C VAL A 27 1.75 -8.07 6.18
N GLN A 28 0.72 -8.24 7.00
CA GLN A 28 0.40 -9.51 7.66
C GLN A 28 -1.09 -9.82 7.59
N SER A 29 -1.43 -11.11 7.55
CA SER A 29 -2.79 -11.59 7.72
C SER A 29 -3.23 -11.49 9.19
N LYS A 30 -4.40 -10.87 9.42
CA LYS A 30 -5.12 -10.89 10.70
C LYS A 30 -5.70 -12.28 11.02
N VAL A 31 -5.83 -13.14 10.01
CA VAL A 31 -6.45 -14.47 10.11
C VAL A 31 -5.44 -15.53 9.66
N PRO A 32 -4.89 -16.33 10.59
CA PRO A 32 -3.92 -17.36 10.23
C PRO A 32 -4.58 -18.47 9.41
N VAL A 33 -4.11 -18.67 8.18
CA VAL A 33 -4.57 -19.75 7.30
C VAL A 33 -3.85 -21.04 7.71
N ARG A 34 -4.58 -21.94 8.37
CA ARG A 34 -4.04 -23.21 8.91
C ARG A 34 -4.53 -24.44 8.18
N ASP A 35 -5.65 -24.32 7.47
CA ASP A 35 -6.32 -25.41 6.78
C ASP A 35 -7.18 -24.86 5.63
N ARG A 36 -7.76 -25.77 4.85
CA ARG A 36 -8.63 -25.45 3.72
C ARG A 36 -9.91 -24.72 4.14
N SER A 37 -10.43 -25.00 5.33
CA SER A 37 -11.66 -24.37 5.83
C SER A 37 -11.44 -22.87 6.04
N VAL A 38 -10.35 -22.47 6.72
CA VAL A 38 -10.01 -21.05 6.89
C VAL A 38 -9.67 -20.41 5.55
N LEU A 39 -8.92 -21.11 4.68
CA LEU A 39 -8.61 -20.59 3.35
C LEU A 39 -9.89 -20.27 2.55
N SER A 40 -10.90 -21.14 2.62
CA SER A 40 -12.17 -20.97 1.91
C SER A 40 -13.01 -19.77 2.40
N LEU A 41 -12.73 -19.25 3.61
CA LEU A 41 -13.37 -18.05 4.16
C LEU A 41 -12.61 -16.77 3.78
N VAL A 42 -11.27 -16.83 3.79
CA VAL A 42 -10.39 -15.70 3.48
C VAL A 42 -10.33 -15.44 1.98
N TYR A 43 -10.34 -16.52 1.19
CA TYR A 43 -10.22 -16.53 -0.26
C TYR A 43 -11.39 -17.31 -0.91
N THR A 44 -11.19 -17.92 -2.07
CA THR A 44 -12.27 -18.59 -2.81
C THR A 44 -12.72 -19.90 -2.14
N PRO A 45 -14.03 -20.21 -2.15
CA PRO A 45 -15.12 -19.44 -2.77
C PRO A 45 -15.73 -18.36 -1.86
N GLY A 46 -15.49 -18.35 -0.54
CA GLY A 46 -16.21 -17.47 0.40
C GLY A 46 -15.99 -15.97 0.18
N VAL A 47 -14.83 -15.56 -0.34
CA VAL A 47 -14.52 -14.15 -0.62
C VAL A 47 -15.48 -13.49 -1.61
N ALA A 48 -16.08 -14.25 -2.53
CA ALA A 48 -17.03 -13.72 -3.52
C ALA A 48 -18.26 -13.07 -2.85
N GLU A 49 -18.67 -13.56 -1.68
CA GLU A 49 -19.81 -12.99 -0.95
C GLU A 49 -19.49 -11.58 -0.42
N ALA A 50 -18.25 -11.34 0.01
CA ALA A 50 -17.82 -10.00 0.42
C ALA A 50 -17.78 -9.04 -0.78
N CYS A 51 -17.32 -9.51 -1.94
CA CYS A 51 -17.34 -8.75 -3.18
C CYS A 51 -18.76 -8.37 -3.59
N LEU A 52 -19.70 -9.33 -3.59
CA LEU A 52 -21.10 -9.09 -3.92
C LEU A 52 -21.77 -8.13 -2.94
N ALA A 53 -21.48 -8.26 -1.64
CA ALA A 53 -22.00 -7.35 -0.62
C ALA A 53 -21.52 -5.91 -0.85
N ILE A 54 -20.22 -5.70 -1.15
CA ILE A 54 -19.67 -4.37 -1.46
C ILE A 54 -20.18 -3.85 -2.81
N GLY A 55 -20.38 -4.72 -3.80
CA GLY A 55 -20.97 -4.34 -5.08
C GLY A 55 -22.40 -3.83 -4.91
N ALA A 56 -23.17 -4.39 -3.98
CA ALA A 56 -24.52 -3.94 -3.64
C ALA A 56 -24.51 -2.67 -2.75
N ASP A 57 -23.58 -2.57 -1.79
CA ASP A 57 -23.39 -1.40 -0.93
C ASP A 57 -21.89 -1.08 -0.79
N PRO A 58 -21.37 -0.11 -1.57
CA PRO A 58 -19.96 0.28 -1.52
C PRO A 58 -19.48 0.73 -0.14
N GLY A 59 -20.39 1.17 0.74
CA GLY A 59 -20.08 1.56 2.11
C GLY A 59 -19.60 0.40 2.99
N LEU A 60 -19.95 -0.84 2.66
CA LEU A 60 -19.50 -2.04 3.37
C LEU A 60 -18.00 -2.31 3.17
N SER A 61 -17.34 -1.67 2.21
CA SER A 61 -15.89 -1.79 2.04
C SER A 61 -15.11 -1.37 3.29
N TYR A 62 -15.62 -0.41 4.08
CA TYR A 62 -15.00 -0.02 5.35
C TYR A 62 -15.05 -1.12 6.42
N ASP A 63 -16.04 -2.02 6.38
CA ASP A 63 -16.24 -3.07 7.38
C ASP A 63 -15.68 -4.42 6.97
N LEU A 64 -15.68 -4.70 5.66
CA LEU A 64 -15.36 -6.01 5.11
C LEU A 64 -13.92 -6.13 4.59
N THR A 65 -13.16 -5.02 4.58
CA THR A 65 -11.77 -4.96 4.12
C THR A 65 -10.93 -4.07 5.02
N CYS A 66 -9.62 -4.05 4.79
CA CYS A 66 -8.67 -3.19 5.49
C CYS A 66 -8.95 -1.69 5.29
N ARG A 67 -9.72 -1.30 4.26
CA ARG A 67 -10.03 0.11 3.92
C ARG A 67 -10.46 0.92 5.12
N GLY A 68 -11.24 0.33 6.03
CA GLY A 68 -11.72 1.01 7.25
C GLY A 68 -10.63 1.44 8.22
N ASN A 69 -9.40 0.95 8.05
CA ASN A 69 -8.28 1.25 8.92
C ASN A 69 -6.99 1.67 8.18
N THR A 70 -6.99 1.68 6.85
CA THR A 70 -5.81 2.01 6.05
C THR A 70 -5.74 3.48 5.63
N VAL A 71 -4.52 4.04 5.69
CA VAL A 71 -4.20 5.41 5.25
C VAL A 71 -3.11 5.35 4.19
N ALA A 72 -3.27 6.05 3.06
CA ALA A 72 -2.18 6.25 2.11
C ALA A 72 -1.30 7.41 2.56
N ILE A 73 -0.02 7.18 2.85
CA ILE A 73 0.97 8.26 3.00
C ILE A 73 1.48 8.59 1.60
N LEU A 74 0.89 9.63 0.99
CA LEU A 74 1.19 10.09 -0.35
C LEU A 74 2.31 11.12 -0.30
N THR A 75 3.44 10.83 -0.95
CA THR A 75 4.60 11.70 -0.97
C THR A 75 5.34 11.61 -2.30
N ASP A 76 5.95 12.70 -2.76
CA ASP A 76 6.89 12.69 -3.89
C ASP A 76 8.35 12.83 -3.43
N GLY A 77 8.61 12.91 -2.11
CA GLY A 77 9.95 13.08 -1.56
C GLY A 77 10.64 14.39 -1.91
N SER A 78 9.93 15.39 -2.45
CA SER A 78 10.53 16.67 -2.83
C SER A 78 10.89 17.55 -1.63
N ASP A 79 10.34 17.28 -0.44
CA ASP A 79 10.65 17.99 0.81
C ASP A 79 10.89 17.02 1.99
N ILE A 80 11.87 16.12 1.85
CA ILE A 80 12.31 15.22 2.92
C ILE A 80 12.96 16.05 4.04
N PHE A 81 12.15 16.43 5.03
CA PHE A 81 12.55 17.22 6.21
C PHE A 81 13.28 18.54 5.88
N GLY A 82 12.79 19.31 4.90
CA GLY A 82 13.36 20.64 4.60
C GLY A 82 14.66 20.62 3.79
N ARG A 83 15.04 19.47 3.21
CA ARG A 83 16.28 19.29 2.41
C ARG A 83 15.97 18.99 0.95
N ALA A 84 16.95 19.22 0.07
CA ALA A 84 16.83 18.87 -1.35
C ALA A 84 16.49 17.37 -1.49
N GLY A 85 15.45 17.08 -2.28
CA GLY A 85 14.95 15.73 -2.53
C GLY A 85 16.00 14.80 -3.14
N GLY A 86 15.71 13.50 -3.06
CA GLY A 86 16.43 12.44 -3.75
C GLY A 86 15.53 11.75 -4.77
N PRO A 87 15.90 10.56 -5.27
CA PRO A 87 14.94 9.69 -5.95
C PRO A 87 13.73 9.41 -5.04
N ALA A 88 12.57 9.07 -5.60
CA ALA A 88 11.34 8.81 -4.85
C ALA A 88 11.56 7.79 -3.71
N GLU A 89 12.41 6.80 -3.92
CA GLU A 89 12.79 5.77 -2.94
C GLU A 89 13.41 6.35 -1.66
N ALA A 90 14.07 7.51 -1.73
CA ALA A 90 14.68 8.15 -0.56
C ALA A 90 13.65 8.60 0.47
N ALA A 91 12.37 8.74 0.08
CA ALA A 91 11.27 9.08 0.99
C ALA A 91 10.74 7.86 1.78
N ILE A 92 10.96 6.63 1.27
CA ILE A 92 10.40 5.40 1.86
C ILE A 92 10.75 5.26 3.36
N PRO A 93 12.02 5.43 3.80
CA PRO A 93 12.35 5.20 5.21
C PRO A 93 11.63 6.13 6.19
N GLY A 94 11.35 7.38 5.78
CA GLY A 94 10.62 8.36 6.58
C GLY A 94 9.13 8.03 6.63
N ALA A 95 8.55 7.65 5.49
CA ALA A 95 7.16 7.20 5.43
C ALA A 95 6.92 5.92 6.23
N GLU A 96 7.82 4.94 6.17
CA GLU A 96 7.75 3.72 7.01
C GLU A 96 7.81 4.05 8.51
N ALA A 97 8.67 4.99 8.92
CA ALA A 97 8.75 5.42 10.31
C ALA A 97 7.43 6.06 10.77
N LYS A 98 6.81 6.91 9.94
CA LYS A 98 5.48 7.49 10.19
C LYS A 98 4.42 6.39 10.29
N SER A 99 4.47 5.36 9.45
CA SER A 99 3.58 4.19 9.56
C SER A 99 3.71 3.47 10.91
N VAL A 100 4.93 3.34 11.44
CA VAL A 100 5.13 2.79 12.79
C VAL A 100 4.51 3.68 13.86
N ILE A 101 4.61 5.01 13.75
CA ILE A 101 3.97 5.96 14.68
C ILE A 101 2.44 5.84 14.62
N PHE A 102 1.85 5.81 13.41
CA PHE A 102 0.41 5.57 13.21
C PHE A 102 -0.06 4.29 13.91
N LYS A 103 0.66 3.19 13.69
CA LYS A 103 0.33 1.89 14.28
C LYS A 103 0.51 1.89 15.79
N THR A 104 1.57 2.49 16.31
CA THR A 104 1.92 2.48 17.75
C THR A 104 0.92 3.28 18.57
N PHE A 105 0.62 4.51 18.15
CA PHE A 105 -0.15 5.45 18.97
C PHE A 105 -1.65 5.44 18.69
N ALA A 106 -2.11 4.80 17.61
CA ALA A 106 -3.53 4.82 17.27
C ALA A 106 -4.03 3.57 16.52
N GLY A 107 -3.18 2.58 16.25
CA GLY A 107 -3.58 1.36 15.55
C GLY A 107 -4.02 1.59 14.12
N VAL A 108 -3.58 2.68 13.50
CA VAL A 108 -3.86 2.99 12.11
C VAL A 108 -2.86 2.26 11.21
N ASP A 109 -3.36 1.60 10.16
CA ASP A 109 -2.53 0.91 9.18
C ASP A 109 -2.13 1.89 8.06
N ALA A 110 -1.10 2.70 8.26
CA ALA A 110 -0.66 3.64 7.24
C ALA A 110 0.35 2.99 6.27
N PHE A 111 0.12 3.13 4.97
CA PHE A 111 0.93 2.55 3.90
C PHE A 111 1.66 3.64 3.09
N PRO A 112 2.99 3.57 2.93
CA PRO A 112 3.75 4.49 2.09
C PRO A 112 3.44 4.35 0.59
N LEU A 113 3.10 5.46 -0.08
CA LEU A 113 3.06 5.59 -1.53
C LEU A 113 4.00 6.74 -1.94
N CYS A 114 5.27 6.38 -2.18
CA CYS A 114 6.29 7.29 -2.67
C CYS A 114 6.22 7.34 -4.19
N LEU A 115 5.87 8.51 -4.73
CA LEU A 115 5.53 8.70 -6.13
C LEU A 115 6.76 9.11 -6.98
N ASP A 116 6.94 8.47 -8.12
CA ASP A 116 7.94 8.85 -9.12
C ASP A 116 7.45 9.99 -10.03
N THR A 117 6.97 11.07 -9.42
CA THR A 117 6.58 12.30 -10.13
C THR A 117 6.54 13.48 -9.17
N HIS A 118 6.93 14.65 -9.67
CA HIS A 118 6.77 15.94 -8.96
C HIS A 118 5.66 16.80 -9.58
N ASP A 119 4.97 16.31 -10.61
CA ASP A 119 3.88 17.04 -11.24
C ASP A 119 2.61 16.98 -10.37
N PRO A 120 2.06 18.13 -9.94
CA PRO A 120 0.89 18.14 -9.06
C PRO A 120 -0.35 17.45 -9.67
N ALA A 121 -0.54 17.49 -10.99
CA ALA A 121 -1.70 16.88 -11.63
C ALA A 121 -1.59 15.36 -11.63
N ASP A 122 -0.40 14.83 -11.85
CA ASP A 122 -0.11 13.40 -11.77
C ASP A 122 -0.27 12.88 -10.33
N ILE A 123 0.27 13.60 -9.34
CA ILE A 123 0.10 13.26 -7.91
C ILE A 123 -1.39 13.24 -7.53
N VAL A 124 -2.17 14.21 -8.00
CA VAL A 124 -3.63 14.24 -7.78
C VAL A 124 -4.32 13.06 -8.46
N ARG A 125 -3.99 12.77 -9.72
CA ARG A 125 -4.56 11.64 -10.48
C ARG A 125 -4.32 10.32 -9.74
N THR A 126 -3.08 10.06 -9.35
CA THR A 126 -2.72 8.86 -8.60
C THR A 126 -3.38 8.82 -7.22
N GLY A 127 -3.38 9.93 -6.48
CA GLY A 127 -4.06 10.03 -5.19
C GLY A 127 -5.55 9.71 -5.26
N LEU A 128 -6.25 10.16 -6.32
CA LEU A 128 -7.67 9.84 -6.56
C LEU A 128 -7.85 8.37 -6.99
N ALA A 129 -6.98 7.87 -7.86
CA ALA A 129 -7.09 6.52 -8.38
C ALA A 129 -6.95 5.45 -7.30
N VAL A 130 -6.14 5.69 -6.26
CA VAL A 130 -5.92 4.69 -5.19
C VAL A 130 -6.99 4.73 -4.07
N THR A 131 -7.89 5.72 -4.07
CA THR A 131 -8.96 5.85 -3.06
C THR A 131 -9.85 4.62 -2.86
N PRO A 132 -10.04 3.67 -3.81
CA PRO A 132 -10.76 2.42 -3.53
C PRO A 132 -10.13 1.58 -2.40
N THR A 133 -8.82 1.69 -2.20
CA THR A 133 -8.03 0.91 -1.23
C THR A 133 -7.99 1.53 0.17
N PHE A 134 -8.04 2.86 0.26
CA PHE A 134 -7.73 3.61 1.47
C PHE A 134 -8.96 4.28 2.09
N GLY A 135 -8.95 4.41 3.42
CA GLY A 135 -9.97 5.13 4.18
C GLY A 135 -9.64 6.61 4.36
N ALA A 136 -8.39 7.02 4.17
CA ALA A 136 -7.93 8.42 4.19
C ALA A 136 -6.60 8.59 3.45
N VAL A 137 -6.27 9.84 3.08
CA VAL A 137 -4.98 10.21 2.48
C VAL A 137 -4.22 11.14 3.42
N CYS A 138 -2.95 10.80 3.66
CA CYS A 138 -1.98 11.62 4.35
C CYS A 138 -0.98 12.17 3.33
N ILE A 139 -1.05 13.47 3.03
CA ILE A 139 -0.05 14.14 2.20
C ILE A 139 1.18 14.45 3.06
N ASP A 140 2.35 14.11 2.56
CA ASP A 140 3.60 14.34 3.28
C ASP A 140 4.80 14.59 2.37
N ASP A 141 5.78 15.33 2.87
CA ASP A 141 7.07 15.60 2.22
C ASP A 141 6.98 16.07 0.74
N ILE A 142 5.95 16.88 0.44
CA ILE A 142 5.77 17.56 -0.86
C ILE A 142 6.11 19.05 -0.71
N SER A 143 6.95 19.56 -1.60
CA SER A 143 7.43 20.94 -1.55
C SER A 143 6.36 21.97 -1.93
N ALA A 144 6.49 23.19 -1.39
CA ALA A 144 5.64 24.31 -1.77
C ALA A 144 6.09 24.92 -3.12
N PRO A 145 5.17 25.33 -4.02
CA PRO A 145 3.73 25.44 -3.80
C PRO A 145 2.92 24.21 -4.24
N ALA A 146 3.55 23.17 -4.80
CA ALA A 146 2.89 21.97 -5.31
C ALA A 146 1.99 21.30 -4.26
N ALA A 147 2.47 21.18 -3.02
CA ALA A 147 1.72 20.60 -1.91
C ALA A 147 0.32 21.20 -1.71
N PHE A 148 0.18 22.52 -1.88
CA PHE A 148 -1.12 23.19 -1.72
C PHE A 148 -2.06 22.89 -2.88
N THR A 149 -1.54 22.80 -4.11
CA THR A 149 -2.33 22.41 -5.29
C THR A 149 -2.82 20.96 -5.14
N VAL A 150 -1.91 20.06 -4.78
CA VAL A 150 -2.24 18.64 -4.54
C VAL A 150 -3.31 18.52 -3.46
N GLN A 151 -3.09 19.17 -2.31
CA GLN A 151 -4.05 19.13 -1.20
C GLN A 151 -5.42 19.68 -1.60
N ASP A 152 -5.51 20.88 -2.19
CA ASP A 152 -6.78 21.52 -2.54
C ASP A 152 -7.57 20.71 -3.58
N HIS A 153 -6.89 20.11 -4.56
CA HIS A 153 -7.56 19.29 -5.56
C HIS A 153 -8.02 17.94 -5.00
N LEU A 154 -7.19 17.26 -4.19
CA LEU A 154 -7.59 16.01 -3.55
C LEU A 154 -8.74 16.23 -2.55
N GLU A 155 -8.69 17.26 -1.71
CA GLU A 155 -9.76 17.58 -0.76
C GLU A 155 -11.12 17.85 -1.43
N ARG A 156 -11.12 18.33 -2.68
CA ARG A 156 -12.34 18.62 -3.44
C ARG A 156 -12.87 17.42 -4.21
N ALA A 157 -11.99 16.53 -4.66
CA ALA A 157 -12.34 15.44 -5.58
C ALA A 157 -12.42 14.06 -4.90
N ALA A 158 -11.68 13.82 -3.82
CA ALA A 158 -11.71 12.56 -3.10
C ALA A 158 -12.99 12.41 -2.26
N ASP A 159 -13.47 11.18 -2.09
CA ASP A 159 -14.58 10.84 -1.19
C ASP A 159 -14.12 10.36 0.19
N ILE A 160 -12.83 10.55 0.48
CA ILE A 160 -12.15 10.22 1.74
C ILE A 160 -11.38 11.45 2.23
N PRO A 161 -11.12 11.57 3.54
CA PRO A 161 -10.51 12.77 4.08
C PRO A 161 -9.02 12.83 3.70
N VAL A 162 -8.58 14.04 3.36
CA VAL A 162 -7.19 14.34 2.97
C VAL A 162 -6.60 15.25 4.04
N PHE A 163 -5.46 14.86 4.60
CA PHE A 163 -4.76 15.62 5.64
C PHE A 163 -3.30 15.74 5.29
N SER A 164 -2.73 16.95 5.39
CA SER A 164 -1.29 17.14 5.22
C SER A 164 -0.59 17.26 6.59
N ASN A 165 0.37 16.37 6.86
CA ASN A 165 1.14 16.41 8.11
C ASN A 165 1.95 17.71 8.24
N GLN A 166 2.65 18.10 7.17
CA GLN A 166 3.47 19.30 7.15
C GLN A 166 2.62 20.57 7.29
N HIS A 167 1.42 20.60 6.69
CA HIS A 167 0.53 21.77 6.70
C HIS A 167 -0.38 21.79 7.93
N HIS A 168 -1.34 20.85 8.02
CA HIS A 168 -2.34 20.79 9.08
C HIS A 168 -1.76 20.30 10.41
N GLY A 169 -0.92 19.25 10.37
CA GLY A 169 -0.31 18.67 11.56
C GLY A 169 0.52 19.67 12.34
N THR A 170 1.45 20.33 11.65
CA THR A 170 2.28 21.40 12.26
C THR A 170 1.44 22.56 12.78
N ALA A 171 0.39 22.97 12.05
CA ALA A 171 -0.50 24.04 12.49
C ALA A 171 -1.24 23.71 13.79
N ILE A 172 -1.81 22.50 13.88
CA ILE A 172 -2.48 22.01 15.10
C ILE A 172 -1.51 22.00 16.28
N LEU A 173 -0.30 21.46 16.08
CA LEU A 173 0.74 21.37 17.10
C LEU A 173 1.14 22.76 17.63
N VAL A 174 1.43 23.70 16.72
CA VAL A 174 1.83 25.06 17.10
C VAL A 174 0.71 25.79 17.82
N LEU A 175 -0.53 25.70 17.35
CA LEU A 175 -1.66 26.34 18.02
C LEU A 175 -1.90 25.75 19.42
N ALA A 176 -1.77 24.43 19.58
CA ALA A 176 -1.90 23.78 20.89
C ALA A 176 -0.84 24.26 21.88
N ALA A 177 0.44 24.23 21.48
CA ALA A 177 1.56 24.69 22.28
C ALA A 177 1.44 26.18 22.60
N LEU A 178 1.05 27.02 21.63
CA LEU A 178 0.87 28.45 21.83
C LEU A 178 -0.24 28.76 22.84
N ASN A 179 -1.39 28.08 22.77
CA ASN A 179 -2.47 28.26 23.75
C ASN A 179 -2.01 28.01 25.19
N ASN A 180 -1.16 27.00 25.39
CA ASN A 180 -0.59 26.69 26.70
C ASN A 180 0.50 27.70 27.08
N ALA A 181 1.41 28.06 26.17
CA ALA A 181 2.44 29.07 26.42
C ALA A 181 1.84 30.44 26.80
N LEU A 182 0.76 30.86 26.14
CA LEU A 182 0.04 32.09 26.44
C LEU A 182 -0.53 32.11 27.87
N ARG A 183 -1.04 30.98 28.35
CA ARG A 183 -1.49 30.83 29.75
C ARG A 183 -0.33 30.95 30.74
N VAL A 184 0.84 30.41 30.41
CA VAL A 184 2.05 30.53 31.25
C VAL A 184 2.52 31.97 31.38
N VAL A 185 2.45 32.75 30.30
CA VAL A 185 2.91 34.15 30.29
C VAL A 185 1.80 35.16 30.62
N GLY A 186 0.54 34.71 30.76
CA GLY A 186 -0.60 35.57 31.05
C GLY A 186 -0.99 36.52 29.90
N LYS A 187 -0.87 36.08 28.65
CA LYS A 187 -1.21 36.88 27.45
C LYS A 187 -2.41 36.29 26.72
N GLU A 188 -3.16 37.14 26.02
CA GLU A 188 -4.32 36.74 25.21
C GLU A 188 -3.94 36.57 23.74
N LEU A 189 -4.47 35.53 23.08
CA LEU A 189 -4.14 35.20 21.68
C LEU A 189 -4.41 36.38 20.70
N ALA A 190 -5.44 37.18 21.00
CA ALA A 190 -5.85 38.30 20.14
C ALA A 190 -4.99 39.56 20.30
N SER A 191 -4.18 39.67 21.37
CA SER A 191 -3.35 40.86 21.64
C SER A 191 -1.88 40.67 21.28
N VAL A 192 -1.43 39.43 21.12
CA VAL A 192 -0.02 39.14 20.85
C VAL A 192 0.41 39.46 19.42
N ARG A 193 1.65 39.92 19.28
CA ARG A 193 2.32 40.06 17.99
C ARG A 193 3.16 38.82 17.70
N VAL A 194 2.77 38.09 16.66
CA VAL A 194 3.36 36.82 16.26
C VAL A 194 4.21 37.02 15.00
N VAL A 195 5.44 36.53 15.05
CA VAL A 195 6.35 36.46 13.89
C VAL A 195 6.60 35.00 13.57
N VAL A 196 6.23 34.59 12.35
CA VAL A 196 6.55 33.25 11.82
C VAL A 196 7.73 33.39 10.86
N SER A 197 8.81 32.64 11.06
CA SER A 197 9.91 32.53 10.09
C SER A 197 9.76 31.25 9.30
N GLY A 198 9.75 31.37 7.97
CA GLY A 198 9.48 30.26 7.05
C GLY A 198 8.14 30.44 6.35
N ALA A 199 8.16 30.43 5.02
CA ALA A 199 6.97 30.53 4.18
C ALA A 199 6.86 29.34 3.21
N GLY A 200 7.27 28.17 3.69
CA GLY A 200 7.00 26.87 3.08
C GLY A 200 5.62 26.32 3.52
N VAL A 201 5.41 25.01 3.36
CA VAL A 201 4.13 24.34 3.66
C VAL A 201 3.72 24.57 5.11
N ALA A 202 4.59 24.25 6.07
CA ALA A 202 4.34 24.39 7.50
C ALA A 202 4.09 25.84 7.94
N GLY A 203 4.97 26.77 7.53
CA GLY A 203 4.86 28.18 7.92
C GLY A 203 3.57 28.85 7.45
N ILE A 204 3.14 28.55 6.21
CA ILE A 204 1.86 29.04 5.67
C ILE A 204 0.68 28.43 6.43
N GLY A 205 0.71 27.12 6.72
CA GLY A 205 -0.36 26.45 7.48
C GLY A 205 -0.53 26.98 8.88
N VAL A 206 0.58 27.12 9.61
CA VAL A 206 0.62 27.71 10.95
C VAL A 206 0.06 29.13 10.91
N ALA A 207 0.55 29.98 10.01
CA ALA A 207 0.10 31.35 9.91
C ALA A 207 -1.41 31.46 9.63
N ARG A 208 -1.92 30.65 8.69
CA ARG A 208 -3.36 30.62 8.39
C ARG A 208 -4.18 30.14 9.57
N LEU A 209 -3.81 29.05 10.23
CA LEU A 209 -4.57 28.54 11.37
C LEU A 209 -4.54 29.51 12.56
N LEU A 210 -3.39 30.12 12.85
CA LEU A 210 -3.26 31.13 13.91
C LEU A 210 -4.15 32.35 13.63
N TYR A 211 -4.15 32.85 12.40
CA TYR A 211 -5.06 33.93 11.98
C TYR A 211 -6.54 33.53 12.20
N ARG A 212 -6.92 32.33 11.74
CA ARG A 212 -8.29 31.81 11.90
C ARG A 212 -8.67 31.51 13.35
N ALA A 213 -7.69 31.24 14.21
CA ALA A 213 -7.87 31.06 15.66
C ALA A 213 -8.02 32.39 16.41
N GLY A 214 -7.66 33.52 15.80
CA GLY A 214 -7.89 34.86 16.34
C GLY A 214 -6.66 35.73 16.54
N VAL A 215 -5.46 35.32 16.08
CA VAL A 215 -4.27 36.18 16.10
C VAL A 215 -4.46 37.36 15.14
N LYS A 216 -4.41 38.58 15.67
CA LYS A 216 -4.63 39.81 14.89
C LYS A 216 -3.34 40.36 14.26
N HIS A 217 -2.23 40.29 15.00
CA HIS A 217 -0.95 40.88 14.59
C HIS A 217 0.03 39.77 14.21
N LEU A 218 -0.05 39.31 12.96
CA LEU A 218 0.73 38.17 12.47
C LEU A 218 1.56 38.58 11.24
N VAL A 219 2.87 38.39 11.31
CA VAL A 219 3.79 38.61 10.19
C VAL A 219 4.53 37.30 9.87
N VAL A 220 4.58 36.96 8.59
CA VAL A 220 5.37 35.82 8.09
C VAL A 220 6.60 36.36 7.37
N CYS A 221 7.77 35.84 7.69
CA CYS A 221 9.03 36.18 7.04
C CYS A 221 9.55 35.01 6.21
N ASP A 222 10.13 35.31 5.06
CA ASP A 222 11.01 34.38 4.35
C ASP A 222 12.40 34.99 4.19
N ARG A 223 13.25 34.39 3.35
CA ARG A 223 14.62 34.87 3.14
C ARG A 223 14.73 36.30 2.60
N ALA A 224 13.64 36.88 2.06
CA ALA A 224 13.61 38.30 1.63
C ALA A 224 13.02 39.23 2.70
N GLY A 225 12.73 38.73 3.91
CA GLY A 225 12.08 39.47 4.99
C GLY A 225 10.57 39.29 5.02
N ALA A 226 9.86 40.27 5.58
CA ALA A 226 8.42 40.22 5.78
C ALA A 226 7.64 40.04 4.46
N ILE A 227 6.68 39.13 4.45
CA ILE A 227 5.71 38.96 3.37
C ILE A 227 4.65 40.04 3.51
N HIS A 228 4.41 40.79 2.44
CA HIS A 228 3.38 41.82 2.36
C HIS A 228 2.74 41.84 0.97
N LYS A 229 1.61 42.53 0.84
CA LYS A 229 0.90 42.67 -0.43
C LYS A 229 1.82 43.28 -1.48
N TYR A 230 1.78 42.73 -2.69
CA TYR A 230 2.55 43.19 -3.85
C TYR A 230 4.08 43.20 -3.66
N ARG A 231 4.62 42.41 -2.72
CA ARG A 231 6.08 42.23 -2.62
C ARG A 231 6.61 41.64 -3.94
N PRO A 232 7.63 42.23 -4.58
CA PRO A 232 8.11 41.75 -5.88
C PRO A 232 8.99 40.50 -5.77
N GLU A 233 9.60 40.26 -4.62
CA GLU A 233 10.65 39.25 -4.46
C GLU A 233 10.13 37.94 -3.85
N ARG A 234 10.58 36.82 -4.43
CA ARG A 234 10.42 35.45 -3.90
C ARG A 234 8.97 35.08 -3.56
N MET A 235 8.01 35.64 -4.28
CA MET A 235 6.58 35.36 -4.13
C MET A 235 6.15 34.21 -5.02
N ASN A 236 5.18 33.43 -4.53
CA ASN A 236 4.38 32.50 -5.32
C ASN A 236 2.90 32.76 -5.01
N TRP A 237 1.99 32.06 -5.68
CA TRP A 237 0.55 32.27 -5.51
C TRP A 237 0.10 32.05 -4.06
N ALA A 238 0.68 31.07 -3.34
CA ALA A 238 0.32 30.75 -1.96
C ALA A 238 0.74 31.87 -1.00
N LYS A 239 1.97 32.38 -1.15
CA LYS A 239 2.45 33.56 -0.39
C LYS A 239 1.65 34.82 -0.72
N ALA A 240 1.27 35.00 -1.98
CA ALA A 240 0.45 36.13 -2.40
C ALA A 240 -0.95 36.09 -1.76
N TYR A 241 -1.53 34.90 -1.59
CA TYR A 241 -2.78 34.74 -0.84
C TYR A 241 -2.58 34.97 0.65
N LEU A 242 -1.51 34.42 1.24
CA LEU A 242 -1.15 34.63 2.65
C LEU A 242 -0.99 36.12 2.99
N ALA A 243 -0.40 36.92 2.10
CA ALA A 243 -0.24 38.36 2.27
C ALA A 243 -1.57 39.13 2.32
N LYS A 244 -2.70 38.52 1.93
CA LYS A 244 -4.03 39.11 2.05
C LYS A 244 -4.65 38.88 3.43
N GLU A 245 -4.26 37.80 4.10
CA GLU A 245 -4.76 37.38 5.41
C GLU A 245 -3.84 37.83 6.56
N THR A 246 -2.54 37.95 6.29
CA THR A 246 -1.51 38.28 7.28
C THR A 246 -0.83 39.61 6.96
N ASN A 247 -0.07 40.15 7.94
CA ASN A 247 0.65 41.41 7.85
C ASN A 247 -0.24 42.56 7.33
N LEU A 248 -1.42 42.72 7.94
CA LEU A 248 -2.42 43.73 7.54
C LEU A 248 -1.94 45.16 7.74
N GLU A 249 -0.91 45.34 8.58
CA GLU A 249 -0.20 46.60 8.83
C GLU A 249 0.86 46.92 7.76
N GLU A 250 1.06 46.02 6.78
CA GLU A 250 2.05 46.14 5.70
C GLU A 250 3.47 46.42 6.20
N ARG A 251 3.84 45.83 7.35
CA ARG A 251 5.20 45.94 7.91
C ARG A 251 6.22 45.37 6.94
N ARG A 252 7.37 46.03 6.84
CA ARG A 252 8.47 45.66 5.94
C ARG A 252 9.78 45.57 6.71
N GLY A 253 10.73 44.85 6.14
CA GLY A 253 12.06 44.68 6.70
C GLY A 253 12.44 43.23 6.94
N SER A 254 13.60 43.07 7.54
CA SER A 254 14.24 41.81 7.93
C SER A 254 13.49 41.10 9.06
N LEU A 255 13.83 39.82 9.28
CA LEU A 255 13.35 39.05 10.43
C LEU A 255 13.67 39.76 11.77
N ALA A 256 14.87 40.33 11.90
CA ALA A 256 15.29 41.07 13.10
C ALA A 256 14.34 42.23 13.40
N GLU A 257 13.99 43.01 12.39
CA GLU A 257 13.09 44.15 12.53
C GLU A 257 11.66 43.73 12.86
N MET A 258 11.21 42.56 12.37
CA MET A 258 9.90 42.03 12.72
C MET A 258 9.83 41.54 14.16
N LEU A 259 10.94 40.95 14.66
CA LEU A 259 11.05 40.44 16.04
C LEU A 259 11.06 41.53 17.12
N ARG A 260 11.49 42.76 16.81
CA ARG A 260 11.50 43.86 17.80
C ARG A 260 10.12 44.09 18.39
N GLY A 261 9.97 43.82 19.69
CA GLY A 261 8.72 43.90 20.47
C GLY A 261 7.71 42.79 20.19
N ALA A 262 8.07 41.74 19.43
CA ALA A 262 7.18 40.61 19.18
C ALA A 262 6.97 39.79 20.45
N ASP A 263 5.78 39.28 20.68
CA ASP A 263 5.48 38.42 21.84
C ASP A 263 5.85 36.97 21.57
N VAL A 264 5.72 36.55 20.31
CA VAL A 264 5.84 35.16 19.89
C VAL A 264 6.69 35.08 18.64
N PHE A 265 7.68 34.20 18.68
CA PHE A 265 8.43 33.74 17.50
C PHE A 265 8.10 32.27 17.22
N VAL A 266 7.80 31.95 15.97
CA VAL A 266 7.67 30.57 15.48
C VAL A 266 8.60 30.36 14.28
N GLY A 267 9.68 29.63 14.48
CA GLY A 267 10.63 29.24 13.47
C GLY A 267 10.25 27.91 12.81
N LEU A 268 10.09 27.93 11.49
CA LEU A 268 9.81 26.79 10.60
C LEU A 268 10.67 26.92 9.32
N SER A 269 11.95 27.23 9.52
CA SER A 269 12.85 27.65 8.44
C SER A 269 14.19 26.91 8.50
N THR A 270 15.30 27.63 8.63
CA THR A 270 16.65 27.06 8.69
C THR A 270 17.29 27.37 10.04
N GLY A 271 18.14 26.48 10.54
CA GLY A 271 18.84 26.67 11.80
C GLY A 271 19.77 27.89 11.83
N GLY A 272 20.01 28.41 13.03
CA GLY A 272 21.01 29.47 13.29
C GLY A 272 20.71 30.84 12.69
N ILE A 273 19.45 31.15 12.36
CA ILE A 273 19.05 32.44 11.78
C ILE A 273 18.56 33.47 12.80
N VAL A 274 18.40 33.07 14.07
CA VAL A 274 18.02 33.94 15.18
C VAL A 274 19.14 33.98 16.21
N ASP A 275 19.61 35.19 16.52
CA ASP A 275 20.67 35.42 17.51
C ASP A 275 20.12 35.91 18.86
N GLU A 276 21.03 36.09 19.82
CA GLU A 276 20.70 36.55 21.16
C GLU A 276 20.09 37.96 21.17
N GLU A 277 20.59 38.88 20.33
CA GLU A 277 20.11 40.28 20.30
C GLU A 277 18.68 40.37 19.76
N MET A 278 18.37 39.58 18.73
CA MET A 278 17.02 39.44 18.20
C MET A 278 16.03 39.01 19.29
N VAL A 279 16.38 38.00 20.10
CA VAL A 279 15.51 37.54 21.21
C VAL A 279 15.39 38.61 22.30
N ARG A 280 16.50 39.27 22.68
CA ARG A 280 16.46 40.39 23.66
C ARG A 280 15.60 41.56 23.19
N SER A 281 15.48 41.75 21.87
CA SER A 281 14.67 42.82 21.29
C SER A 281 13.16 42.56 21.32
N MET A 282 12.73 41.34 21.65
CA MET A 282 11.32 40.95 21.74
C MET A 282 10.61 41.61 22.94
N ALA A 283 9.29 41.44 23.01
CA ALA A 283 8.51 41.93 24.16
C ALA A 283 8.85 41.16 25.46
N PRO A 284 8.55 41.72 26.64
CA PRO A 284 8.70 41.00 27.91
C PRO A 284 7.98 39.65 27.90
N ASP A 285 8.56 38.66 28.57
CA ASP A 285 8.13 37.27 28.55
C ASP A 285 7.90 36.71 27.13
N PRO A 286 8.94 36.71 26.26
CA PRO A 286 8.81 36.21 24.90
C PRO A 286 8.59 34.69 24.89
N ILE A 287 7.76 34.23 23.96
CA ILE A 287 7.57 32.83 23.61
C ILE A 287 8.38 32.54 22.33
N VAL A 288 9.30 31.59 22.39
CA VAL A 288 10.22 31.26 21.29
C VAL A 288 10.06 29.78 20.91
N PHE A 289 9.43 29.51 19.77
CA PHE A 289 9.37 28.16 19.20
C PHE A 289 10.40 28.08 18.07
N ALA A 290 11.53 27.42 18.29
CA ALA A 290 12.61 27.21 17.31
C ALA A 290 12.55 25.78 16.77
N LEU A 291 11.71 25.55 15.74
CA LEU A 291 11.29 24.22 15.32
C LEU A 291 12.08 23.65 14.13
N ALA A 292 13.06 24.39 13.59
CA ALA A 292 13.97 23.82 12.59
C ALA A 292 14.73 22.62 13.17
N VAL A 293 14.90 21.59 12.33
CA VAL A 293 15.63 20.36 12.66
C VAL A 293 16.64 20.04 11.56
N PRO A 294 17.83 19.49 11.89
CA PRO A 294 18.28 19.13 13.23
C PRO A 294 18.82 20.31 14.07
N GLU A 295 19.02 21.47 13.43
CA GLU A 295 19.51 22.69 14.07
C GLU A 295 18.37 23.70 14.20
N PRO A 296 17.99 24.09 15.43
CA PRO A 296 16.95 25.11 15.68
C PRO A 296 17.37 26.49 15.17
N GLU A 297 16.40 27.37 14.93
CA GLU A 297 16.66 28.75 14.52
C GLU A 297 17.53 29.52 15.52
N VAL A 298 17.38 29.23 16.81
CA VAL A 298 18.20 29.74 17.91
C VAL A 298 18.43 28.61 18.91
N ASP A 299 19.64 28.53 19.47
CA ASP A 299 19.94 27.58 20.53
C ASP A 299 19.01 27.82 21.75
N PRO A 300 18.39 26.79 22.34
CA PRO A 300 17.44 26.97 23.45
C PRO A 300 18.06 27.60 24.70
N GLY A 301 19.33 27.31 24.98
CA GLY A 301 20.07 27.93 26.08
C GLY A 301 20.29 29.42 25.84
N VAL A 302 20.68 29.78 24.60
CA VAL A 302 20.83 31.19 24.18
C VAL A 302 19.51 31.94 24.26
N ALA A 303 18.41 31.36 23.76
CA ALA A 303 17.09 31.99 23.82
C ALA A 303 16.65 32.27 25.27
N ARG A 304 16.89 31.33 26.20
CA ARG A 304 16.61 31.53 27.64
C ARG A 304 17.49 32.60 28.27
N ALA A 305 18.78 32.58 27.99
CA ALA A 305 19.72 33.60 28.47
C ALA A 305 19.36 35.01 27.96
N ALA A 306 18.80 35.09 26.76
CA ALA A 306 18.29 36.31 26.15
C ALA A 306 16.96 36.82 26.75
N GLY A 307 16.34 36.05 27.65
CA GLY A 307 15.12 36.43 28.35
C GLY A 307 13.84 35.74 27.87
N ALA A 308 13.90 34.77 26.94
CA ALA A 308 12.72 33.99 26.54
C ALA A 308 12.12 33.26 27.74
N ARG A 309 10.83 33.52 28.00
CA ARG A 309 10.10 32.90 29.11
C ARG A 309 9.75 31.46 28.79
N VAL A 310 9.31 31.19 27.56
CA VAL A 310 8.97 29.85 27.09
C VAL A 310 9.80 29.55 25.85
N VAL A 311 10.46 28.38 25.84
CA VAL A 311 11.21 27.90 24.68
C VAL A 311 10.75 26.49 24.33
N ALA A 312 10.51 26.24 23.05
CA ALA A 312 10.16 24.93 22.50
C ALA A 312 10.96 24.64 21.21
N THR A 313 11.25 23.37 20.95
CA THR A 313 12.01 22.97 19.75
C THR A 313 11.49 21.67 19.15
N GLY A 314 11.90 21.36 17.93
CA GLY A 314 11.68 20.04 17.32
C GLY A 314 12.63 18.94 17.83
N ARG A 315 13.54 19.24 18.77
CA ARG A 315 14.52 18.27 19.27
C ARG A 315 14.06 17.60 20.57
N SER A 316 14.37 16.32 20.71
CA SER A 316 13.98 15.49 21.86
C SER A 316 14.86 15.66 23.10
N ASP A 317 15.99 16.37 22.99
CA ASP A 317 16.94 16.63 24.07
C ASP A 317 16.63 17.88 24.91
N TYR A 318 15.57 18.63 24.56
CA TYR A 318 15.12 19.82 25.28
C TYR A 318 13.69 19.68 25.81
N PRO A 319 13.30 20.42 26.87
CA PRO A 319 11.90 20.54 27.27
C PRO A 319 11.04 21.09 26.13
N ASN A 320 9.73 20.81 26.19
CA ASN A 320 8.77 21.20 25.16
C ASN A 320 9.15 20.74 23.74
N THR A 321 9.56 19.48 23.58
CA THR A 321 9.72 18.88 22.24
C THR A 321 8.39 18.92 21.50
N MET A 322 8.38 19.55 20.34
CA MET A 322 7.23 19.68 19.46
C MET A 322 7.42 18.83 18.22
N ASP A 323 6.67 17.74 18.11
CA ASP A 323 6.68 16.84 16.96
C ASP A 323 5.25 16.48 16.52
N VAL A 324 5.03 16.40 15.21
CA VAL A 324 3.71 16.14 14.62
C VAL A 324 3.15 14.75 14.94
N SER A 325 3.98 13.83 15.44
CA SER A 325 3.55 12.53 16.01
C SER A 325 2.55 12.66 17.15
N LEU A 326 2.47 13.82 17.82
CA LEU A 326 1.43 14.12 18.80
C LEU A 326 0.05 14.44 18.18
N VAL A 327 -0.01 14.60 16.86
CA VAL A 327 -1.22 15.07 16.16
C VAL A 327 -1.80 13.97 15.28
N PHE A 328 -1.05 13.53 14.27
CA PHE A 328 -1.62 12.73 13.19
C PHE A 328 -2.21 11.38 13.65
N PRO A 329 -1.68 10.64 14.65
CA PRO A 329 -2.28 9.36 15.02
C PRO A 329 -3.71 9.52 15.52
N GLY A 330 -3.94 10.48 16.42
CA GLY A 330 -5.27 10.77 16.95
C GLY A 330 -6.20 11.34 15.89
N VAL A 331 -5.70 12.24 15.03
CA VAL A 331 -6.53 12.83 13.97
C VAL A 331 -7.06 11.74 13.03
N PHE A 332 -6.19 10.91 12.47
CA PHE A 332 -6.62 9.87 11.53
C PHE A 332 -7.49 8.79 12.19
N ARG A 333 -7.24 8.44 13.45
CA ARG A 333 -8.12 7.52 14.17
C ARG A 333 -9.55 8.03 14.25
N GLY A 334 -9.71 9.31 14.61
CA GLY A 334 -11.02 9.96 14.63
C GLY A 334 -11.68 9.99 13.25
N LEU A 335 -10.93 10.36 12.20
CA LEU A 335 -11.43 10.40 10.82
C LEU A 335 -11.89 9.03 10.32
N LEU A 336 -11.12 7.97 10.59
CA LEU A 336 -11.44 6.61 10.17
C LEU A 336 -12.65 6.05 10.92
N ASP A 337 -12.68 6.22 12.25
CA ASP A 337 -13.75 5.65 13.09
C ASP A 337 -15.12 6.29 12.83
N CYS A 338 -15.17 7.57 12.46
CA CYS A 338 -16.42 8.22 12.04
C CYS A 338 -16.64 8.24 10.51
N ARG A 339 -15.74 7.63 9.73
CA ARG A 339 -15.73 7.64 8.25
C ARG A 339 -15.92 9.06 7.70
N ALA A 340 -15.16 10.01 8.21
CA ALA A 340 -15.25 11.41 7.82
C ALA A 340 -15.05 11.56 6.31
N ARG A 341 -15.91 12.33 5.63
CA ARG A 341 -15.79 12.59 4.19
C ARG A 341 -14.77 13.69 3.89
N ASN A 342 -14.62 14.65 4.80
CA ASN A 342 -13.70 15.77 4.64
C ASN A 342 -13.23 16.31 6.00
N ILE A 343 -12.27 17.23 5.96
CA ILE A 343 -11.71 17.93 7.11
C ILE A 343 -12.09 19.40 7.02
N ARG A 344 -12.62 19.97 8.10
CA ARG A 344 -12.97 21.39 8.16
C ARG A 344 -12.05 22.12 9.13
N LEU A 345 -12.02 23.44 9.04
CA LEU A 345 -11.28 24.29 9.99
C LEU A 345 -11.61 23.94 11.45
N ARG A 346 -12.88 23.61 11.74
CA ARG A 346 -13.32 23.19 13.08
C ARG A 346 -12.56 21.96 13.57
N THR A 347 -12.32 20.98 12.71
CA THR A 347 -11.54 19.77 13.03
C THR A 347 -10.14 20.14 13.52
N LEU A 348 -9.46 21.05 12.82
CA LEU A 348 -8.11 21.52 13.20
C LEU A 348 -8.12 22.24 14.55
N LEU A 349 -9.09 23.14 14.78
CA LEU A 349 -9.21 23.87 16.03
C LEU A 349 -9.53 22.96 17.22
N TYR A 350 -10.37 21.94 17.01
CA TYR A 350 -10.76 20.98 18.04
C TYR A 350 -9.59 20.07 18.41
N ALA A 351 -8.87 19.56 17.41
CA ALA A 351 -7.64 18.79 17.62
C ALA A 351 -6.59 19.60 18.42
N ALA A 352 -6.37 20.88 18.08
CA ALA A 352 -5.41 21.73 18.78
C ALA A 352 -5.82 21.99 20.24
N ARG A 353 -7.12 22.24 20.49
CA ARG A 353 -7.65 22.41 21.84
C ARG A 353 -7.53 21.13 22.67
N ALA A 354 -7.84 19.98 22.07
CA ALA A 354 -7.74 18.68 22.73
C ALA A 354 -6.29 18.36 23.10
N LEU A 355 -5.34 18.56 22.18
CA LEU A 355 -3.92 18.37 22.45
C LEU A 355 -3.42 19.28 23.59
N ALA A 356 -3.79 20.56 23.59
CA ALA A 356 -3.43 21.49 24.66
C ALA A 356 -4.04 21.08 26.01
N ALA A 357 -5.27 20.58 26.02
CA ALA A 357 -6.03 20.20 27.21
C ALA A 357 -5.55 18.90 27.87
N VAL A 358 -4.69 18.12 27.22
CA VAL A 358 -4.06 16.94 27.83
C VAL A 358 -3.21 17.33 29.05
N ILE A 359 -2.62 18.53 29.04
CA ILE A 359 -1.88 19.06 30.18
C ILE A 359 -2.85 19.81 31.10
N PRO A 360 -3.03 19.36 32.36
CA PRO A 360 -3.87 20.07 33.31
C PRO A 360 -3.28 21.45 33.65
N PRO A 361 -4.11 22.46 33.94
CA PRO A 361 -3.63 23.79 34.34
C PRO A 361 -2.64 23.79 35.52
N ALA A 362 -2.74 22.82 36.42
CA ALA A 362 -1.86 22.69 37.58
C ALA A 362 -0.43 22.21 37.24
N GLU A 363 -0.24 21.56 36.09
CA GLU A 363 1.07 21.08 35.62
C GLU A 363 1.73 22.06 34.65
N LEU A 364 1.00 23.10 34.24
CA LEU A 364 1.41 24.02 33.19
C LEU A 364 2.51 24.96 33.69
N HIS A 365 3.70 24.87 33.11
CA HIS A 365 4.84 25.74 33.42
C HIS A 365 5.72 25.96 32.18
N PRO A 366 6.72 26.87 32.23
CA PRO A 366 7.50 27.23 31.03
C PRO A 366 8.21 26.10 30.29
N ASP A 367 8.46 24.97 30.97
CA ASP A 367 9.16 23.81 30.41
C ASP A 367 8.20 22.63 30.15
N TYR A 368 6.89 22.85 30.31
CA TYR A 368 5.86 21.86 30.05
C TYR A 368 4.55 22.50 29.53
N ILE A 369 4.56 22.84 28.24
CA ILE A 369 3.41 23.41 27.50
C ILE A 369 2.84 22.46 26.45
N VAL A 370 3.57 21.39 26.11
CA VAL A 370 3.18 20.35 25.13
C VAL A 370 3.38 18.96 25.75
N PRO A 371 2.44 18.01 25.56
CA PRO A 371 2.61 16.65 26.08
C PRO A 371 3.86 15.98 25.51
N ARG A 372 4.39 15.00 26.24
CA ARG A 372 5.49 14.17 25.74
C ARG A 372 4.95 13.19 24.70
N ILE A 373 5.79 12.76 23.75
CA ILE A 373 5.41 11.82 22.68
C ILE A 373 4.80 10.52 23.22
N PHE A 374 5.31 10.02 24.35
CA PHE A 374 4.76 8.83 25.02
C PHE A 374 3.57 9.10 25.96
N ASP A 375 2.95 10.27 25.90
CA ASP A 375 1.69 10.51 26.60
C ASP A 375 0.54 9.85 25.83
N PHE A 376 0.26 8.59 26.18
CA PHE A 376 -0.76 7.75 25.56
C PHE A 376 -2.20 8.29 25.72
N ARG A 377 -2.42 9.39 26.45
CA ARG A 377 -3.72 10.08 26.51
C ARG A 377 -3.98 10.95 25.29
N VAL A 378 -2.93 11.35 24.56
CA VAL A 378 -3.00 12.31 23.44
C VAL A 378 -3.87 11.78 22.31
N ALA A 379 -3.54 10.62 21.73
CA ALA A 379 -4.27 10.09 20.59
C ALA A 379 -5.77 9.84 20.89
N PRO A 380 -6.16 9.24 22.03
CA PRO A 380 -7.57 9.16 22.43
C PRO A 380 -8.29 10.51 22.51
N ALA A 381 -7.66 11.52 23.11
CA ALA A 381 -8.27 12.85 23.28
C ALA A 381 -8.45 13.57 21.93
N VAL A 382 -7.42 13.52 21.07
CA VAL A 382 -7.46 14.12 19.74
C VAL A 382 -8.48 13.41 18.85
N ALA A 383 -8.54 12.06 18.88
CA ALA A 383 -9.51 11.30 18.10
C ALA A 383 -10.95 11.64 18.46
N ALA A 384 -11.26 11.74 19.76
CA ALA A 384 -12.58 12.15 20.24
C ALA A 384 -12.95 13.56 19.75
N ALA A 385 -12.01 14.50 19.81
CA ALA A 385 -12.23 15.87 19.37
C ALA A 385 -12.45 15.98 17.85
N VAL A 386 -11.75 15.15 17.07
CA VAL A 386 -11.98 15.05 15.61
C VAL A 386 -13.37 14.51 15.32
N VAL A 387 -13.80 13.44 15.99
CA VAL A 387 -15.15 12.87 15.85
C VAL A 387 -16.21 13.92 16.16
N GLN A 388 -16.07 14.61 17.29
CA GLN A 388 -16.99 15.69 17.68
C GLN A 388 -17.07 16.77 16.59
N ALA A 389 -15.93 17.23 16.08
CA ALA A 389 -15.89 18.24 15.03
C ALA A 389 -16.56 17.75 13.73
N SER A 390 -16.33 16.49 13.35
CA SER A 390 -16.90 15.88 12.14
C SER A 390 -18.41 15.68 12.25
N LEU A 391 -18.94 15.32 13.43
CA LEU A 391 -20.37 15.26 13.70
C LEU A 391 -21.02 16.64 13.57
N GLU A 392 -20.44 17.65 14.23
CA GLU A 392 -20.96 19.03 14.21
C GLU A 392 -20.90 19.68 12.81
N SER A 393 -19.93 19.31 11.98
CA SER A 393 -19.82 19.81 10.62
C SER A 393 -20.61 19.00 9.59
N GLY A 394 -21.25 17.89 9.99
CA GLY A 394 -21.96 16.98 9.08
C GLY A 394 -21.05 16.19 8.14
N GLU A 395 -19.77 16.05 8.48
CA GLU A 395 -18.78 15.34 7.67
C GLU A 395 -18.64 13.86 8.08
N ALA A 396 -19.10 13.49 9.28
CA ALA A 396 -19.10 12.10 9.73
C ALA A 396 -19.98 11.24 8.80
N GLY A 397 -19.40 10.17 8.25
CA GLY A 397 -20.11 9.21 7.41
C GLY A 397 -20.91 8.18 8.21
N VAL A 398 -20.56 7.98 9.49
CA VAL A 398 -21.28 7.13 10.44
C VAL A 398 -21.37 7.80 11.81
N GLU A 399 -22.44 7.51 12.54
CA GLU A 399 -22.65 8.06 13.88
C GLU A 399 -21.90 7.22 14.93
N VAL A 400 -20.89 7.82 15.55
CA VAL A 400 -20.13 7.24 16.67
C VAL A 400 -19.90 8.32 17.72
N THR A 401 -19.95 7.97 19.00
CA THR A 401 -19.74 8.94 20.09
C THR A 401 -18.24 9.22 20.28
N PRO A 402 -17.83 10.46 20.58
CA PRO A 402 -16.44 10.80 20.93
C PRO A 402 -15.87 9.93 22.05
N GLU A 403 -16.68 9.60 23.06
CA GLU A 403 -16.29 8.79 24.22
C GLU A 403 -15.93 7.36 23.82
N TRP A 404 -16.72 6.77 22.91
CA TRP A 404 -16.46 5.43 22.38
C TRP A 404 -15.14 5.38 21.60
N VAL A 405 -14.87 6.38 20.75
CA VAL A 405 -13.60 6.46 20.00
C VAL A 405 -12.42 6.66 20.94
N ALA A 406 -12.56 7.53 21.96
CA ALA A 406 -11.52 7.72 22.97
C ALA A 406 -11.19 6.41 23.69
N GLU A 407 -12.21 5.69 24.15
CA GLU A 407 -12.04 4.44 24.88
C GLU A 407 -11.47 3.32 24.00
N ARG A 408 -11.96 3.19 22.76
CA ARG A 408 -11.42 2.25 21.77
C ARG A 408 -9.94 2.50 21.50
N THR A 409 -9.57 3.77 21.29
CA THR A 409 -8.18 4.17 21.04
C THR A 409 -7.32 3.91 22.26
N ARG A 410 -7.80 4.27 23.45
CA ARG A 410 -7.12 4.01 24.72
C ARG A 410 -6.83 2.53 24.89
N ARG A 411 -7.82 1.66 24.73
CA ARG A 411 -7.64 0.21 24.82
C ARG A 411 -6.61 -0.29 23.82
N TYR A 412 -6.65 0.17 22.58
CA TYR A 412 -5.63 -0.21 21.61
C TYR A 412 -4.22 0.16 22.09
N VAL A 413 -4.01 1.40 22.54
CA VAL A 413 -2.68 1.88 22.92
C VAL A 413 -2.12 1.13 24.13
N TYR A 414 -2.96 0.77 25.11
CA TYR A 414 -2.52 0.04 26.31
C TYR A 414 -2.50 -1.49 26.13
N GLU A 415 -3.38 -2.06 25.30
CA GLU A 415 -3.54 -3.51 25.16
C GLU A 415 -2.98 -4.06 23.83
N GLY A 416 -2.60 -3.20 22.90
CA GLY A 416 -2.00 -3.54 21.60
C GLY A 416 -2.96 -4.14 20.58
N ARG A 417 -4.28 -4.15 20.83
CA ARG A 417 -5.28 -4.75 19.95
C ARG A 417 -6.63 -4.04 20.00
N PHE A 418 -7.30 -3.98 18.84
CA PHE A 418 -8.72 -3.65 18.82
C PHE A 418 -9.53 -4.87 19.26
N HIS A 419 -10.50 -4.65 20.14
CA HIS A 419 -11.48 -5.68 20.44
C HIS A 419 -12.54 -5.64 19.36
N ALA A 420 -12.75 -6.77 18.69
CA ALA A 420 -13.97 -6.97 17.91
C ALA A 420 -15.14 -6.73 18.89
N GLY A 421 -16.09 -5.88 18.51
CA GLY A 421 -17.34 -5.75 19.28
C GLY A 421 -17.94 -7.14 19.50
N GLN A 422 -18.68 -7.34 20.59
CA GLN A 422 -19.36 -8.60 20.90
C GLN A 422 -20.21 -9.05 19.70
N THR A 423 -19.61 -9.85 18.84
CA THR A 423 -20.23 -10.54 17.74
C THR A 423 -20.33 -11.97 18.24
N GLY A 424 -21.53 -12.52 18.16
CA GLY A 424 -21.90 -13.76 18.85
C GLY A 424 -20.86 -14.87 18.66
N LEU A 425 -20.79 -15.77 19.65
CA LEU A 425 -20.07 -17.04 19.56
C LEU A 425 -20.22 -17.63 18.15
N ARG A 426 -19.16 -18.28 17.62
CA ARG A 426 -19.23 -19.10 16.39
C ARG A 426 -20.57 -19.84 16.40
N GLY A 427 -21.50 -19.39 15.55
CA GLY A 427 -22.85 -19.91 15.57
C GLY A 427 -22.82 -21.28 14.93
N GLU A 428 -23.08 -22.33 15.71
CA GLU A 428 -23.45 -23.62 15.14
C GLU A 428 -24.62 -23.39 14.17
N GLY A 429 -24.43 -23.73 12.88
CA GLY A 429 -25.45 -23.60 11.84
C GLY A 429 -25.29 -22.45 10.84
N LYS A 430 -24.20 -21.66 10.87
CA LYS A 430 -23.92 -20.68 9.80
C LYS A 430 -23.49 -21.38 8.50
N SER A 431 -23.95 -20.87 7.37
CA SER A 431 -23.45 -21.26 6.05
C SER A 431 -22.03 -20.67 5.81
N LEU A 432 -21.27 -21.26 4.87
CA LEU A 432 -19.95 -20.74 4.46
C LEU A 432 -19.99 -19.24 4.11
N LYS A 433 -21.08 -18.81 3.47
CA LYS A 433 -21.31 -17.42 3.08
C LYS A 433 -21.41 -16.49 4.28
N GLU A 434 -22.21 -16.87 5.27
CA GLU A 434 -22.39 -16.10 6.50
C GLU A 434 -21.11 -16.07 7.34
N GLU A 435 -20.37 -17.19 7.37
CA GLU A 435 -19.08 -17.26 8.06
C GLU A 435 -18.01 -16.36 7.42
N ALA A 436 -17.95 -16.30 6.09
CA ALA A 436 -16.98 -15.46 5.38
C ALA A 436 -17.19 -13.97 5.66
N ILE A 437 -18.46 -13.52 5.63
CA ILE A 437 -18.84 -12.14 5.97
C ILE A 437 -18.58 -11.84 7.46
N ASP A 438 -18.97 -12.75 8.36
CA ASP A 438 -18.76 -12.61 9.80
C ASP A 438 -17.28 -12.47 10.16
N LEU A 439 -16.42 -13.32 9.57
CA LEU A 439 -14.98 -13.27 9.75
C LEU A 439 -14.41 -11.90 9.37
N ARG A 440 -14.78 -11.37 8.20
CA ARG A 440 -14.31 -10.06 7.73
C ARG A 440 -14.79 -8.92 8.62
N ARG A 441 -16.05 -8.93 9.05
CA ARG A 441 -16.57 -7.92 10.00
C ARG A 441 -15.85 -7.93 11.33
N ARG A 442 -15.56 -9.11 11.88
CA ARG A 442 -14.85 -9.25 13.17
C ARG A 442 -13.44 -8.67 13.13
N HIS A 443 -12.76 -8.80 12.00
CA HIS A 443 -11.37 -8.41 11.84
C HIS A 443 -11.17 -7.07 11.09
N GLY A 444 -12.22 -6.50 10.50
CA GLY A 444 -12.13 -5.32 9.64
C GLY A 444 -11.26 -5.62 8.42
N GLY A 445 -11.69 -6.59 7.61
CA GLY A 445 -10.88 -7.21 6.57
C GLY A 445 -9.96 -8.32 7.10
N VAL A 446 -9.00 -8.74 6.27
CA VAL A 446 -8.09 -9.85 6.60
C VAL A 446 -6.61 -9.44 6.64
N LEU A 447 -6.27 -8.21 6.27
CA LEU A 447 -4.90 -7.69 6.30
C LEU A 447 -4.71 -6.57 7.32
N GLU A 448 -3.47 -6.46 7.83
CA GLU A 448 -2.97 -5.29 8.56
C GLU A 448 -1.53 -4.95 8.19
N ILE A 449 -1.14 -3.72 8.51
CA ILE A 449 0.26 -3.29 8.49
C ILE A 449 0.80 -3.45 9.90
N ARG A 450 1.89 -4.20 10.03
CA ARG A 450 2.57 -4.41 11.30
C ARG A 450 3.86 -3.59 11.36
N SER A 451 4.19 -3.12 12.55
CA SER A 451 5.53 -2.64 12.85
C SER A 451 6.46 -3.84 13.06
N LYS A 452 7.55 -3.92 12.31
CA LYS A 452 8.63 -4.90 12.51
C LYS A 452 9.48 -4.52 13.73
N ILE A 453 9.55 -3.22 14.05
CA ILE A 453 10.29 -2.67 15.20
C ILE A 453 9.39 -1.68 15.95
N PRO A 454 8.69 -2.13 17.01
CA PRO A 454 7.76 -1.27 17.73
C PRO A 454 8.52 -0.19 18.51
N ILE A 455 8.03 1.05 18.44
CA ILE A 455 8.58 2.16 19.23
C ILE A 455 8.05 2.06 20.66
N ARG A 456 8.93 1.73 21.60
CA ARG A 456 8.57 1.48 23.02
C ARG A 456 9.18 2.47 24.01
N ASP A 457 10.21 3.19 23.59
CA ASP A 457 10.93 4.15 24.42
C ASP A 457 11.56 5.27 23.57
N HIS A 458 12.13 6.26 24.26
CA HIS A 458 12.81 7.38 23.64
C HIS A 458 14.04 6.97 22.82
N HIS A 459 14.72 5.88 23.16
CA HIS A 459 15.89 5.40 22.41
C HIS A 459 15.46 4.96 21.01
N ILE A 460 14.53 4.01 20.91
CA ILE A 460 14.02 3.51 19.62
C ILE A 460 13.33 4.62 18.83
N LEU A 461 12.60 5.53 19.49
CA LEU A 461 12.01 6.69 18.83
C LEU A 461 13.07 7.58 18.15
N ASN A 462 14.17 7.87 18.85
CA ASN A 462 15.28 8.67 18.32
C ASN A 462 16.01 7.95 17.18
N VAL A 463 16.22 6.64 17.31
CA VAL A 463 16.89 5.81 16.29
C VAL A 463 16.07 5.74 14.99
N LEU A 464 14.74 5.65 15.08
CA LEU A 464 13.90 5.31 13.93
C LEU A 464 13.15 6.47 13.28
N TYR A 465 12.84 7.54 14.04
CA TYR A 465 11.87 8.56 13.61
C TYR A 465 12.32 10.02 13.85
N VAL A 466 12.94 10.33 15.00
CA VAL A 466 13.34 11.73 15.31
C VAL A 466 14.69 12.07 14.65
N PRO A 467 14.82 13.23 13.97
CA PRO A 467 16.10 13.70 13.44
C PRO A 467 17.18 13.94 14.52
N PRO A 468 18.48 13.83 14.18
CA PRO A 468 19.01 13.61 12.84
C PRO A 468 19.17 12.14 12.45
N ALA A 469 19.11 11.18 13.40
CA ALA A 469 19.34 9.76 13.11
C ALA A 469 18.34 9.20 12.08
N ALA A 470 17.07 9.62 12.16
CA ALA A 470 16.03 9.23 11.20
C ALA A 470 16.29 9.67 9.75
N LEU A 471 17.22 10.61 9.52
CA LEU A 471 17.60 11.04 8.16
C LEU A 471 18.66 10.14 7.52
N ALA A 472 19.37 9.32 8.30
CA ALA A 472 20.47 8.51 7.79
C ALA A 472 20.03 7.54 6.67
N PRO A 473 18.93 6.78 6.80
CA PRO A 473 18.48 5.88 5.73
C PRO A 473 18.13 6.59 4.42
N ALA A 474 17.49 7.76 4.49
CA ALA A 474 17.16 8.55 3.31
C ALA A 474 18.43 9.06 2.59
N ARG A 475 19.46 9.47 3.35
CA ARG A 475 20.76 9.86 2.78
C ARG A 475 21.47 8.70 2.10
N VAL A 476 21.46 7.51 2.73
CA VAL A 476 22.06 6.30 2.15
C VAL A 476 21.43 5.97 0.79
N ILE A 477 20.10 6.01 0.67
CA ILE A 477 19.41 5.73 -0.60
C ILE A 477 19.65 6.84 -1.63
N ARG A 478 19.67 8.10 -1.21
CA ARG A 478 20.00 9.21 -2.11
C ARG A 478 21.40 9.06 -2.70
N ASP A 479 22.37 8.65 -1.89
CA ASP A 479 23.77 8.55 -2.28
C ASP A 479 24.07 7.23 -3.03
N ASP A 480 23.37 6.14 -2.68
CA ASP A 480 23.38 4.84 -3.37
C ASP A 480 21.97 4.22 -3.42
N PRO A 481 21.21 4.43 -4.53
CA PRO A 481 19.85 3.90 -4.67
C PRO A 481 19.75 2.37 -4.57
N SER A 482 20.84 1.63 -4.81
CA SER A 482 20.81 0.15 -4.78
C SER A 482 20.53 -0.41 -3.38
N GLN A 483 20.79 0.38 -2.33
CA GLN A 483 20.57 0.04 -0.92
C GLN A 483 19.08 -0.06 -0.56
N VAL A 484 18.17 0.52 -1.35
CA VAL A 484 16.73 0.62 -1.01
C VAL A 484 16.11 -0.72 -0.62
N THR A 485 16.38 -1.78 -1.39
CA THR A 485 15.83 -3.12 -1.15
C THR A 485 16.35 -3.80 0.11
N GLU A 486 17.48 -3.34 0.65
CA GLU A 486 18.12 -3.93 1.84
C GLU A 486 17.63 -3.26 3.11
N ILE A 487 17.32 -1.95 3.06
CA ILE A 487 16.99 -1.14 4.23
C ILE A 487 15.52 -0.69 4.29
N THR A 488 14.69 -1.14 3.35
CA THR A 488 13.25 -0.86 3.29
C THR A 488 12.46 -2.14 3.00
N SER A 489 11.15 -2.07 3.20
CA SER A 489 10.21 -3.13 2.88
C SER A 489 10.15 -3.46 1.39
N LYS A 490 10.59 -2.55 0.49
CA LYS A 490 10.58 -2.73 -0.98
C LYS A 490 11.17 -4.07 -1.42
N GLY A 491 12.22 -4.54 -0.76
CA GLY A 491 12.91 -5.80 -1.10
C GLY A 491 12.07 -7.06 -0.96
N ASN A 492 10.90 -7.00 -0.30
CA ASN A 492 10.00 -8.14 -0.12
C ASN A 492 8.52 -7.81 -0.36
N LEU A 493 8.22 -6.64 -0.92
CA LEU A 493 6.87 -6.10 -1.02
C LEU A 493 6.36 -6.10 -2.47
N VAL A 494 5.18 -6.67 -2.70
CA VAL A 494 4.51 -6.75 -4.02
C VAL A 494 3.22 -5.94 -4.01
N ALA A 495 2.98 -5.17 -5.07
CA ALA A 495 1.66 -4.56 -5.30
C ALA A 495 0.73 -5.57 -5.97
N VAL A 496 -0.45 -5.81 -5.41
CA VAL A 496 -1.52 -6.57 -6.07
C VAL A 496 -2.47 -5.56 -6.72
N VAL A 497 -2.26 -5.29 -8.01
CA VAL A 497 -2.91 -4.20 -8.75
C VAL A 497 -4.11 -4.73 -9.54
N THR A 498 -5.24 -4.08 -9.40
CA THR A 498 -6.46 -4.39 -10.17
C THR A 498 -7.28 -3.12 -10.45
N ASP A 499 -8.04 -3.11 -11.54
CA ASP A 499 -9.12 -2.13 -11.77
C ASP A 499 -10.51 -2.69 -11.42
N GLY A 500 -10.58 -3.96 -11.00
CA GLY A 500 -11.81 -4.65 -10.62
C GLY A 500 -12.75 -4.98 -11.77
N SER A 501 -12.23 -5.09 -13.00
CA SER A 501 -13.06 -5.28 -14.20
C SER A 501 -13.34 -6.72 -14.62
N ALA A 502 -12.60 -7.67 -14.08
CA ALA A 502 -12.77 -9.09 -14.38
C ALA A 502 -12.60 -9.95 -13.12
N VAL A 503 -13.28 -9.57 -12.03
CA VAL A 503 -13.07 -10.20 -10.72
C VAL A 503 -13.71 -11.59 -10.69
N LEU A 504 -12.88 -12.62 -10.57
CA LEU A 504 -13.33 -14.02 -10.54
C LEU A 504 -14.26 -14.33 -11.74
N GLY A 505 -15.42 -14.96 -11.48
CA GLY A 505 -16.52 -15.12 -12.45
C GLY A 505 -17.61 -14.06 -12.31
N LEU A 506 -17.40 -12.98 -11.54
CA LEU A 506 -18.41 -11.94 -11.27
C LEU A 506 -18.42 -10.83 -12.32
N GLY A 507 -17.36 -10.73 -13.12
CA GLY A 507 -17.21 -9.69 -14.13
C GLY A 507 -16.77 -8.36 -13.54
N ASP A 508 -17.25 -7.27 -14.14
CA ASP A 508 -16.90 -5.91 -13.70
C ASP A 508 -17.76 -5.51 -12.49
N ILE A 509 -17.15 -5.59 -11.31
CA ILE A 509 -17.76 -5.18 -10.04
C ILE A 509 -17.14 -3.88 -9.50
N GLY A 510 -16.17 -3.33 -10.23
CA GLY A 510 -15.43 -2.14 -9.85
C GLY A 510 -14.37 -2.36 -8.75
N PRO A 511 -13.49 -1.36 -8.56
CA PRO A 511 -12.28 -1.53 -7.76
C PRO A 511 -12.53 -1.72 -6.26
N ARG A 512 -13.58 -1.11 -5.69
CA ARG A 512 -13.91 -1.27 -4.25
C ARG A 512 -14.34 -2.69 -3.93
N ALA A 513 -15.17 -3.28 -4.80
CA ALA A 513 -15.68 -4.63 -4.61
C ALA A 513 -14.63 -5.70 -4.94
N ALA A 514 -13.57 -5.36 -5.68
CA ALA A 514 -12.42 -6.23 -5.93
C ALA A 514 -11.49 -6.39 -4.71
N LEU A 515 -11.44 -5.38 -3.83
CA LEU A 515 -10.51 -5.32 -2.70
C LEU A 515 -10.48 -6.59 -1.81
N PRO A 516 -11.62 -7.24 -1.46
CA PRO A 516 -11.60 -8.49 -0.69
C PRO A 516 -10.76 -9.61 -1.33
N VAL A 517 -10.82 -9.77 -2.67
CA VAL A 517 -10.04 -10.79 -3.40
C VAL A 517 -8.56 -10.44 -3.35
N MET A 518 -8.22 -9.17 -3.54
CA MET A 518 -6.83 -8.69 -3.49
C MET A 518 -6.22 -8.86 -2.10
N GLU A 519 -6.99 -8.65 -1.03
CA GLU A 519 -6.56 -8.98 0.32
C GLU A 519 -6.24 -10.48 0.46
N GLY A 520 -7.10 -11.35 -0.08
CA GLY A 520 -6.90 -12.80 -0.04
C GLY A 520 -5.64 -13.24 -0.81
N LYS A 521 -5.36 -12.64 -1.97
CA LYS A 521 -4.11 -12.86 -2.72
C LYS A 521 -2.88 -12.47 -1.90
N ALA A 522 -2.93 -11.33 -1.22
CA ALA A 522 -1.85 -10.90 -0.34
C ALA A 522 -1.64 -11.83 0.86
N VAL A 523 -2.72 -12.39 1.43
CA VAL A 523 -2.61 -13.45 2.45
C VAL A 523 -1.91 -14.69 1.87
N LEU A 524 -2.22 -15.09 0.64
CA LEU A 524 -1.58 -16.24 -0.04
C LEU A 524 -0.10 -16.01 -0.31
N PHE A 525 0.30 -14.83 -0.82
CA PHE A 525 1.71 -14.46 -0.99
C PHE A 525 2.51 -14.69 0.30
N ARG A 526 1.98 -14.19 1.43
CA ARG A 526 2.66 -14.30 2.72
C ARG A 526 2.68 -15.74 3.23
N THR A 527 1.54 -16.43 3.15
CA THR A 527 1.37 -17.77 3.71
C THR A 527 2.19 -18.80 2.96
N LEU A 528 2.25 -18.71 1.63
CA LEU A 528 2.85 -19.74 0.79
C LEU A 528 4.32 -19.48 0.45
N ALA A 529 4.78 -18.22 0.46
CA ALA A 529 6.16 -17.90 0.07
C ALA A 529 6.84 -16.79 0.91
N GLY A 530 6.20 -16.33 1.99
CA GLY A 530 6.75 -15.25 2.82
C GLY A 530 6.87 -13.89 2.14
N VAL A 531 6.27 -13.73 0.95
CA VAL A 531 6.22 -12.46 0.22
C VAL A 531 5.20 -11.56 0.89
N GLU A 532 5.59 -10.32 1.19
CA GLU A 532 4.64 -9.32 1.68
C GLU A 532 3.96 -8.69 0.47
N ALA A 533 2.64 -8.52 0.54
CA ALA A 533 1.89 -7.98 -0.59
C ALA A 533 0.79 -7.05 -0.09
N PHE A 534 0.53 -5.99 -0.83
CA PHE A 534 -0.50 -5.00 -0.49
C PHE A 534 -1.43 -4.75 -1.69
N PRO A 535 -2.76 -4.75 -1.48
CA PRO A 535 -3.71 -4.52 -2.56
C PRO A 535 -3.69 -3.05 -3.01
N ILE A 536 -3.72 -2.80 -4.32
CA ILE A 536 -3.88 -1.48 -4.93
C ILE A 536 -5.01 -1.57 -5.97
N CYS A 537 -6.23 -1.31 -5.53
CA CYS A 537 -7.40 -1.26 -6.40
C CYS A 537 -7.55 0.16 -6.99
N LEU A 538 -7.50 0.27 -8.31
CA LEU A 538 -7.45 1.53 -9.05
C LEU A 538 -8.83 1.96 -9.56
N ALA A 539 -9.21 3.21 -9.29
CA ALA A 539 -10.35 3.89 -9.91
C ALA A 539 -9.97 4.47 -11.28
N ALA A 540 -9.39 3.64 -12.14
CA ALA A 540 -8.97 3.98 -13.50
C ALA A 540 -9.40 2.85 -14.46
N ARG A 541 -9.63 3.17 -15.73
CA ARG A 541 -10.05 2.20 -16.76
C ARG A 541 -9.25 2.30 -18.05
N ASP A 542 -8.68 3.47 -18.31
CA ASP A 542 -7.83 3.69 -19.46
C ASP A 542 -6.48 2.98 -19.29
N VAL A 543 -5.95 2.43 -20.38
CA VAL A 543 -4.70 1.66 -20.35
C VAL A 543 -3.52 2.53 -19.96
N ASP A 544 -3.39 3.70 -20.57
CA ASP A 544 -2.26 4.59 -20.33
C ASP A 544 -2.34 5.16 -18.91
N GLU A 545 -3.55 5.54 -18.47
CA GLU A 545 -3.77 5.98 -17.10
C GLU A 545 -3.36 4.92 -16.07
N ILE A 546 -3.78 3.65 -16.24
CA ILE A 546 -3.39 2.56 -15.33
C ILE A 546 -1.87 2.38 -15.33
N VAL A 547 -1.23 2.39 -16.50
CA VAL A 547 0.22 2.22 -16.63
C VAL A 547 0.96 3.36 -15.92
N GLU A 548 0.57 4.60 -16.16
CA GLU A 548 1.18 5.79 -15.53
C GLU A 548 1.03 5.76 -14.01
N ILE A 549 -0.14 5.39 -13.48
CA ILE A 549 -0.36 5.31 -12.03
C ILE A 549 0.52 4.20 -11.42
N VAL A 550 0.59 3.03 -12.06
CA VAL A 550 1.40 1.91 -11.56
C VAL A 550 2.89 2.27 -11.60
N GLU A 551 3.35 2.97 -12.63
CA GLU A 551 4.71 3.52 -12.70
C GLU A 551 5.01 4.46 -11.55
N GLN A 552 4.10 5.40 -11.28
CA GLN A 552 4.28 6.37 -10.20
C GLN A 552 4.39 5.70 -8.83
N ILE A 553 3.61 4.65 -8.54
CA ILE A 553 3.67 3.97 -7.23
C ILE A 553 4.77 2.90 -7.13
N ALA A 554 5.39 2.52 -8.26
CA ALA A 554 6.40 1.47 -8.33
C ALA A 554 7.61 1.65 -7.38
N PRO A 555 8.06 2.88 -7.00
CA PRO A 555 9.14 3.06 -6.03
C PRO A 555 8.89 2.34 -4.70
N ALA A 556 7.64 2.22 -4.25
CA ALA A 556 7.32 1.53 -2.99
C ALA A 556 7.41 -0.01 -3.06
N PHE A 557 7.47 -0.60 -4.26
CA PHE A 557 7.32 -2.05 -4.46
C PHE A 557 8.56 -2.70 -5.10
N GLY A 558 8.80 -3.96 -4.76
CA GLY A 558 9.80 -4.81 -5.39
C GLY A 558 9.28 -5.60 -6.59
N GLY A 559 7.96 -5.61 -6.82
CA GLY A 559 7.32 -6.21 -7.99
C GLY A 559 5.82 -5.89 -8.06
N ILE A 560 5.24 -6.08 -9.25
CA ILE A 560 3.84 -5.76 -9.56
C ILE A 560 3.11 -7.04 -10.01
N ASN A 561 2.07 -7.42 -9.27
CA ASN A 561 1.16 -8.51 -9.61
C ASN A 561 -0.17 -7.92 -10.12
N LEU A 562 -0.42 -7.99 -11.41
CA LEU A 562 -1.69 -7.61 -12.05
C LEU A 562 -2.74 -8.72 -11.84
N GLU A 563 -3.96 -8.32 -11.49
CA GLU A 563 -5.09 -9.20 -11.20
C GLU A 563 -6.40 -8.64 -11.74
N ASP A 564 -7.29 -9.51 -12.20
CA ASP A 564 -8.69 -9.22 -12.48
C ASP A 564 -8.89 -7.98 -13.40
N ILE A 565 -8.00 -7.80 -14.39
CA ILE A 565 -8.10 -6.78 -15.44
C ILE A 565 -8.66 -7.44 -16.71
N ALA A 566 -9.71 -6.87 -17.28
CA ALA A 566 -10.41 -7.46 -18.42
C ALA A 566 -9.56 -7.49 -19.70
N ALA A 567 -9.69 -8.55 -20.48
CA ALA A 567 -9.20 -8.60 -21.86
C ALA A 567 -10.07 -7.70 -22.77
N PRO A 568 -9.50 -7.10 -23.83
CA PRO A 568 -8.10 -7.22 -24.27
C PRO A 568 -7.13 -6.25 -23.57
N ARG A 569 -7.61 -5.28 -22.78
CA ARG A 569 -6.74 -4.23 -22.20
C ARG A 569 -5.63 -4.75 -21.30
N CYS A 570 -5.86 -5.84 -20.58
CA CYS A 570 -4.86 -6.46 -19.71
C CYS A 570 -3.53 -6.78 -20.42
N PHE A 571 -3.58 -7.16 -21.70
CA PHE A 571 -2.39 -7.47 -22.50
C PHE A 571 -1.53 -6.23 -22.74
N GLU A 572 -2.18 -5.10 -23.05
CA GLU A 572 -1.47 -3.86 -23.32
C GLU A 572 -0.91 -3.23 -22.04
N VAL A 573 -1.68 -3.27 -20.94
CA VAL A 573 -1.22 -2.85 -19.61
C VAL A 573 0.02 -3.63 -19.19
N GLU A 574 -0.03 -4.97 -19.26
CA GLU A 574 1.12 -5.82 -18.90
C GLU A 574 2.34 -5.53 -19.78
N ARG A 575 2.15 -5.46 -21.10
CA ARG A 575 3.24 -5.20 -22.05
C ARG A 575 3.93 -3.86 -21.75
N LYS A 576 3.15 -2.77 -21.62
CA LYS A 576 3.69 -1.43 -21.34
C LYS A 576 4.42 -1.39 -20.00
N LEU A 577 3.87 -2.01 -18.95
CA LEU A 577 4.53 -2.06 -17.65
C LEU A 577 5.84 -2.86 -17.68
N ARG A 578 5.89 -3.99 -18.39
CA ARG A 578 7.13 -4.77 -18.56
C ARG A 578 8.19 -4.04 -19.37
N GLU A 579 7.80 -3.15 -20.28
CA GLU A 579 8.71 -2.32 -21.06
C GLU A 579 9.25 -1.11 -20.27
N ARG A 580 8.46 -0.58 -19.34
CA ARG A 580 8.74 0.69 -18.65
C ARG A 580 9.30 0.51 -17.24
N LEU A 581 9.07 -0.64 -16.61
CA LEU A 581 9.56 -0.95 -15.26
C LEU A 581 10.73 -1.94 -15.28
N ASP A 582 11.77 -1.63 -14.49
CA ASP A 582 12.93 -2.49 -14.25
C ASP A 582 12.73 -3.40 -13.02
N MET A 583 11.59 -4.10 -12.98
CA MET A 583 11.22 -5.02 -11.90
C MET A 583 10.26 -6.13 -12.39
N PRO A 584 10.04 -7.20 -11.59
CA PRO A 584 9.10 -8.25 -11.93
C PRO A 584 7.67 -7.71 -12.06
N VAL A 585 7.09 -7.83 -13.26
CA VAL A 585 5.67 -7.60 -13.54
C VAL A 585 5.06 -8.93 -13.97
N PHE A 586 3.99 -9.35 -13.31
CA PHE A 586 3.33 -10.62 -13.54
C PHE A 586 1.81 -10.42 -13.55
N HIS A 587 1.11 -11.02 -14.50
CA HIS A 587 -0.35 -11.04 -14.49
C HIS A 587 -0.82 -12.45 -14.13
N ASP A 588 -1.47 -12.62 -12.98
CA ASP A 588 -1.76 -13.96 -12.47
C ASP A 588 -2.80 -14.71 -13.31
N ASP A 589 -3.87 -14.02 -13.75
CA ASP A 589 -4.88 -14.64 -14.63
C ASP A 589 -4.30 -15.13 -15.97
N GLN A 590 -3.24 -14.49 -16.45
CA GLN A 590 -2.52 -14.91 -17.65
C GLN A 590 -1.46 -15.96 -17.30
N HIS A 591 -0.38 -15.54 -16.66
CA HIS A 591 0.82 -16.32 -16.46
C HIS A 591 0.65 -17.37 -15.37
N GLY A 592 0.00 -17.03 -14.26
CA GLY A 592 -0.25 -17.97 -13.16
C GLY A 592 -1.07 -19.15 -13.66
N THR A 593 -2.19 -18.87 -14.33
CA THR A 593 -3.04 -19.88 -14.98
C THR A 593 -2.24 -20.72 -15.99
N ALA A 594 -1.44 -20.08 -16.86
CA ALA A 594 -0.62 -20.79 -17.83
C ALA A 594 0.36 -21.78 -17.17
N ILE A 595 1.08 -21.35 -16.14
CA ILE A 595 2.06 -22.16 -15.41
C ILE A 595 1.39 -23.40 -14.80
N VAL A 596 0.25 -23.25 -14.13
CA VAL A 596 -0.40 -24.38 -13.44
C VAL A 596 -1.07 -25.35 -14.40
N VAL A 597 -1.62 -24.87 -15.52
CA VAL A 597 -2.14 -25.74 -16.60
C VAL A 597 -1.00 -26.51 -17.25
N ALA A 598 0.11 -25.84 -17.54
CA ALA A 598 1.32 -26.46 -18.07
C ALA A 598 1.86 -27.55 -17.14
N ALA A 599 1.93 -27.28 -15.83
CA ALA A 599 2.36 -28.26 -14.82
C ALA A 599 1.44 -29.49 -14.79
N GLY A 600 0.12 -29.27 -14.75
CA GLY A 600 -0.86 -30.36 -14.81
C GLY A 600 -0.78 -31.16 -16.11
N LEU A 601 -0.56 -30.50 -17.25
CA LEU A 601 -0.42 -31.18 -18.54
C LEU A 601 0.84 -32.03 -18.60
N LEU A 602 1.98 -31.56 -18.07
CA LEU A 602 3.23 -32.34 -18.03
C LEU A 602 3.02 -33.69 -17.35
N ASN A 603 2.34 -33.72 -16.22
CA ASN A 603 2.05 -34.96 -15.50
C ASN A 603 0.89 -35.75 -16.10
N GLY A 604 -0.14 -35.06 -16.63
CA GLY A 604 -1.22 -35.71 -17.36
C GLY A 604 -0.74 -36.46 -18.60
N ALA A 605 0.22 -35.90 -19.34
CA ALA A 605 0.84 -36.55 -20.50
C ALA A 605 1.62 -37.82 -20.09
N LYS A 606 2.39 -37.76 -18.99
CA LYS A 606 3.05 -38.94 -18.40
C LYS A 606 2.03 -40.03 -18.03
N LEU A 607 0.91 -39.65 -17.40
CA LEU A 607 -0.17 -40.58 -17.02
C LEU A 607 -0.87 -41.22 -18.23
N ARG A 608 -1.04 -40.44 -19.29
CA ARG A 608 -1.61 -40.90 -20.56
C ARG A 608 -0.66 -41.83 -21.31
N GLY A 609 0.65 -41.66 -21.15
CA GLY A 609 1.69 -42.45 -21.79
C GLY A 609 2.05 -41.98 -23.21
N GLY A 610 2.09 -40.66 -23.43
CA GLY A 610 2.44 -40.06 -24.73
C GLY A 610 3.29 -38.80 -24.60
N ASP A 611 3.95 -38.41 -25.70
CA ASP A 611 4.78 -37.22 -25.77
C ASP A 611 3.94 -35.96 -26.03
N LEU A 612 4.36 -34.81 -25.48
CA LEU A 612 3.64 -33.54 -25.65
C LEU A 612 3.47 -33.14 -27.12
N GLY A 613 4.48 -33.46 -27.95
CA GLY A 613 4.49 -33.12 -29.37
C GLY A 613 3.42 -33.83 -30.20
N ASP A 614 2.85 -34.91 -29.69
CA ASP A 614 1.78 -35.66 -30.35
C ASP A 614 0.38 -35.23 -29.87
N LEU A 615 0.30 -34.38 -28.84
CA LEU A 615 -0.97 -33.97 -28.26
C LEU A 615 -1.65 -32.89 -29.10
N ARG A 616 -2.94 -33.10 -29.35
CA ARG A 616 -3.89 -32.10 -29.85
C ARG A 616 -4.73 -31.56 -28.70
N VAL A 617 -4.59 -30.27 -28.42
CA VAL A 617 -5.26 -29.59 -27.30
C VAL A 617 -6.39 -28.71 -27.83
N THR A 618 -7.60 -28.85 -27.30
CA THR A 618 -8.70 -27.89 -27.54
C THR A 618 -8.88 -27.02 -26.31
N ILE A 619 -8.81 -25.70 -26.50
CA ILE A 619 -9.01 -24.72 -25.44
C ILE A 619 -10.32 -23.98 -25.69
N ASN A 620 -11.26 -24.03 -24.75
CA ASN A 620 -12.48 -23.24 -24.81
C ASN A 620 -12.32 -21.98 -23.96
N GLY A 621 -12.25 -20.82 -24.62
CA GLY A 621 -11.94 -19.54 -24.01
C GLY A 621 -10.70 -18.92 -24.67
N ALA A 622 -10.90 -17.77 -25.32
CA ALA A 622 -9.83 -16.99 -25.95
C ALA A 622 -9.65 -15.61 -25.28
N GLY A 623 -9.79 -15.58 -23.96
CA GLY A 623 -9.46 -14.42 -23.12
C GLY A 623 -7.99 -14.44 -22.66
N ALA A 624 -7.67 -13.62 -21.67
CA ALA A 624 -6.33 -13.47 -21.08
C ALA A 624 -5.65 -14.83 -20.77
N ALA A 625 -6.33 -15.66 -19.96
CA ALA A 625 -5.84 -16.99 -19.59
C ALA A 625 -5.67 -17.93 -20.80
N GLY A 626 -6.65 -17.98 -21.71
CA GLY A 626 -6.62 -18.89 -22.86
C GLY A 626 -5.47 -18.61 -23.82
N ILE A 627 -5.21 -17.33 -24.10
CA ILE A 627 -4.07 -16.90 -24.93
C ILE A 627 -2.75 -17.23 -24.23
N ALA A 628 -2.62 -16.93 -22.94
CA ALA A 628 -1.39 -17.18 -22.19
C ALA A 628 -1.08 -18.69 -22.02
N VAL A 629 -2.09 -19.51 -21.70
CA VAL A 629 -1.97 -20.98 -21.67
C VAL A 629 -1.47 -21.48 -23.02
N THR A 630 -2.10 -21.07 -24.11
CA THR A 630 -1.70 -21.47 -25.46
C THR A 630 -0.23 -21.19 -25.74
N LYS A 631 0.22 -19.95 -25.51
CA LYS A 631 1.60 -19.53 -25.76
C LYS A 631 2.59 -20.39 -24.95
N LEU A 632 2.28 -20.65 -23.67
CA LEU A 632 3.15 -21.47 -22.81
C LEU A 632 3.13 -22.96 -23.22
N LEU A 633 1.99 -23.51 -23.62
CA LEU A 633 1.89 -24.89 -24.12
C LEU A 633 2.68 -25.09 -25.42
N LEU A 634 2.61 -24.14 -26.34
CA LEU A 634 3.45 -24.15 -27.54
C LEU A 634 4.95 -24.07 -27.16
N GLY A 635 5.31 -23.23 -26.19
CA GLY A 635 6.67 -23.14 -25.65
C GLY A 635 7.17 -24.43 -24.98
N LEU A 636 6.26 -25.27 -24.45
CA LEU A 636 6.58 -26.61 -23.95
C LEU A 636 6.78 -27.66 -25.06
N GLY A 637 6.39 -27.33 -26.30
CA GLY A 637 6.47 -28.25 -27.44
C GLY A 637 5.19 -29.06 -27.68
N VAL A 638 4.02 -28.58 -27.26
CA VAL A 638 2.73 -29.20 -27.63
C VAL A 638 2.53 -29.16 -29.15
N GLY A 639 2.04 -30.26 -29.72
CA GLY A 639 1.93 -30.47 -31.17
C GLY A 639 1.00 -29.49 -31.88
N ASP A 640 -0.28 -29.51 -31.52
CA ASP A 640 -1.30 -28.61 -32.08
C ASP A 640 -2.28 -28.15 -30.99
N VAL A 641 -2.68 -26.88 -31.08
CA VAL A 641 -3.66 -26.27 -30.16
C VAL A 641 -4.76 -25.63 -31.00
N VAL A 642 -6.01 -25.84 -30.65
CA VAL A 642 -7.18 -25.18 -31.27
C VAL A 642 -7.94 -24.42 -30.20
N LEU A 643 -8.03 -23.09 -30.34
CA LEU A 643 -8.78 -22.24 -29.42
C LEU A 643 -10.18 -22.00 -29.97
N CYS A 644 -11.17 -21.99 -29.07
CA CYS A 644 -12.53 -21.58 -29.36
C CYS A 644 -12.91 -20.34 -28.55
N ASP A 645 -13.65 -19.44 -29.18
CA ASP A 645 -14.39 -18.38 -28.49
C ASP A 645 -15.89 -18.52 -28.75
N ARG A 646 -16.66 -17.48 -28.41
CA ARG A 646 -18.14 -17.48 -28.55
C ARG A 646 -18.62 -17.68 -29.99
N ALA A 647 -17.78 -17.44 -31.00
CA ALA A 647 -18.12 -17.64 -32.41
C ALA A 647 -17.42 -18.87 -33.03
N GLY A 648 -16.84 -19.74 -32.20
CA GLY A 648 -16.26 -21.01 -32.62
C GLY A 648 -14.73 -20.99 -32.69
N ALA A 649 -14.17 -21.89 -33.48
CA ALA A 649 -12.72 -22.05 -33.60
C ALA A 649 -12.05 -20.78 -34.14
N ILE A 650 -10.87 -20.46 -33.60
CA ILE A 650 -9.98 -19.42 -34.10
C ILE A 650 -9.06 -20.04 -35.14
N TYR A 651 -8.97 -19.41 -36.31
CA TYR A 651 -8.14 -19.87 -37.43
C TYR A 651 -7.69 -18.66 -38.24
N GLU A 652 -6.55 -18.81 -38.92
CA GLU A 652 -6.00 -17.79 -39.79
C GLU A 652 -7.00 -17.43 -40.92
N GLY A 653 -7.33 -16.14 -41.04
CA GLY A 653 -8.29 -15.63 -42.03
C GLY A 653 -9.73 -15.48 -41.51
N ARG A 654 -10.01 -15.85 -40.25
CA ARG A 654 -11.28 -15.50 -39.60
C ARG A 654 -11.38 -13.98 -39.40
N THR A 655 -12.55 -13.39 -39.71
CA THR A 655 -12.80 -11.95 -39.56
C THR A 655 -13.69 -11.61 -38.37
N ASP A 656 -14.57 -12.53 -37.96
CA ASP A 656 -15.61 -12.24 -36.96
C ASP A 656 -15.10 -12.44 -35.52
N HIS A 657 -15.39 -11.46 -34.65
CA HIS A 657 -15.03 -11.46 -33.22
C HIS A 657 -13.52 -11.59 -32.93
N MET A 658 -12.68 -11.05 -33.82
CA MET A 658 -11.23 -11.06 -33.71
C MET A 658 -10.69 -9.75 -33.11
N ASP A 659 -9.71 -9.86 -32.22
CA ASP A 659 -8.89 -8.76 -31.71
C ASP A 659 -7.41 -9.05 -32.04
N VAL A 660 -6.52 -8.12 -31.72
CA VAL A 660 -5.07 -8.23 -32.03
C VAL A 660 -4.47 -9.53 -31.49
N SER A 661 -4.81 -9.91 -30.25
CA SER A 661 -4.28 -11.12 -29.61
C SER A 661 -4.77 -12.40 -30.32
N LYS A 662 -6.03 -12.41 -30.77
CA LYS A 662 -6.58 -13.53 -31.53
C LYS A 662 -6.02 -13.62 -32.94
N PHE A 663 -5.73 -12.50 -33.58
CA PHE A 663 -5.04 -12.51 -34.87
C PHE A 663 -3.64 -13.12 -34.74
N GLU A 664 -2.86 -12.69 -33.75
CA GLU A 664 -1.54 -13.28 -33.45
C GLU A 664 -1.63 -14.79 -33.19
N ILE A 665 -2.56 -15.22 -32.32
CA ILE A 665 -2.65 -16.63 -31.96
C ILE A 665 -3.11 -17.50 -33.14
N SER A 666 -3.96 -16.96 -34.02
CA SER A 666 -4.46 -17.69 -35.19
C SER A 666 -3.36 -18.07 -36.19
N ALA A 667 -2.24 -17.33 -36.20
CA ALA A 667 -1.08 -17.62 -37.03
C ALA A 667 -0.15 -18.70 -36.42
N MET A 668 -0.31 -19.00 -35.13
CA MET A 668 0.55 -19.92 -34.37
C MET A 668 -0.13 -21.27 -34.06
N THR A 669 -1.45 -21.33 -34.21
CA THR A 669 -2.30 -22.44 -33.75
C THR A 669 -3.18 -22.97 -34.87
N ASN A 670 -3.89 -24.07 -34.60
CA ASN A 670 -4.88 -24.66 -35.50
C ASN A 670 -4.32 -24.83 -36.92
N ARG A 671 -3.25 -25.62 -37.04
CA ARG A 671 -2.46 -25.75 -38.29
C ARG A 671 -3.30 -26.25 -39.47
N GLU A 672 -4.35 -27.01 -39.19
CA GLU A 672 -5.30 -27.54 -40.16
C GLU A 672 -6.46 -26.59 -40.50
N ARG A 673 -6.48 -25.39 -39.91
CA ARG A 673 -7.53 -24.37 -40.05
C ARG A 673 -8.94 -24.94 -39.84
N ARG A 674 -9.09 -25.78 -38.81
CA ARG A 674 -10.38 -26.35 -38.41
C ARG A 674 -11.35 -25.24 -38.05
N GLN A 675 -12.60 -25.38 -38.51
CA GLN A 675 -13.67 -24.39 -38.32
C GLN A 675 -14.86 -25.06 -37.64
N GLY A 676 -15.80 -24.24 -37.17
CA GLY A 676 -17.03 -24.69 -36.52
C GLY A 676 -17.06 -24.42 -35.03
N SER A 677 -18.03 -25.03 -34.37
CA SER A 677 -18.29 -24.92 -32.93
C SER A 677 -17.26 -25.71 -32.11
N LEU A 678 -17.30 -25.54 -30.79
CA LEU A 678 -16.50 -26.37 -29.87
C LEU A 678 -16.75 -27.87 -30.10
N ALA A 679 -18.00 -28.28 -30.32
CA ALA A 679 -18.37 -29.67 -30.56
C ALA A 679 -17.69 -30.24 -31.82
N ASP A 680 -17.52 -29.41 -32.85
CA ASP A 680 -16.92 -29.83 -34.12
C ASP A 680 -15.41 -30.03 -33.99
N VAL A 681 -14.74 -29.13 -33.26
CA VAL A 681 -13.27 -29.16 -33.19
C VAL A 681 -12.71 -29.96 -32.02
N ILE A 682 -13.49 -30.25 -30.98
CA ILE A 682 -13.05 -31.09 -29.85
C ILE A 682 -12.95 -32.58 -30.22
N ALA A 683 -13.64 -33.00 -31.29
CA ALA A 683 -13.61 -34.38 -31.76
C ALA A 683 -12.17 -34.83 -32.07
N GLY A 684 -11.75 -35.94 -31.45
CA GLY A 684 -10.40 -36.48 -31.56
C GLY A 684 -9.31 -35.66 -30.86
N SER A 685 -9.65 -34.66 -30.04
CA SER A 685 -8.66 -33.95 -29.22
C SER A 685 -8.21 -34.80 -28.04
N ASP A 686 -6.95 -34.65 -27.65
CA ASP A 686 -6.33 -35.40 -26.57
C ASP A 686 -6.56 -34.75 -25.20
N VAL A 687 -6.65 -33.43 -25.21
CA VAL A 687 -6.79 -32.61 -24.02
C VAL A 687 -7.84 -31.54 -24.28
N PHE A 688 -8.70 -31.32 -23.30
CA PHE A 688 -9.58 -30.16 -23.23
C PHE A 688 -9.14 -29.24 -22.11
N VAL A 689 -9.08 -27.94 -22.38
CA VAL A 689 -8.88 -26.89 -21.36
C VAL A 689 -10.00 -25.87 -21.44
N GLY A 690 -10.85 -25.83 -20.43
CA GLY A 690 -11.93 -24.87 -20.27
C GLY A 690 -11.47 -23.67 -19.44
N LEU A 691 -11.57 -22.49 -20.02
CA LEU A 691 -11.31 -21.17 -19.42
C LEU A 691 -12.44 -20.22 -19.80
N SER A 692 -13.68 -20.70 -19.63
CA SER A 692 -14.86 -20.12 -20.26
C SER A 692 -16.02 -19.96 -19.27
N ALA A 693 -17.12 -20.67 -19.50
CA ALA A 693 -18.36 -20.52 -18.75
C ALA A 693 -18.87 -21.88 -18.23
N PRO A 694 -19.70 -21.89 -17.18
CA PRO A 694 -20.28 -23.13 -16.67
C PRO A 694 -21.07 -23.91 -17.73
N GLY A 695 -20.93 -25.23 -17.74
CA GLY A 695 -21.73 -26.12 -18.59
C GLY A 695 -21.42 -26.10 -20.09
N THR A 696 -20.31 -25.48 -20.52
CA THR A 696 -19.97 -25.43 -21.96
C THR A 696 -19.44 -26.74 -22.51
N LEU A 697 -19.00 -27.68 -21.66
CA LEU A 697 -18.55 -29.01 -22.06
C LEU A 697 -19.59 -30.04 -21.62
N ILE A 698 -20.10 -30.83 -22.56
CA ILE A 698 -21.12 -31.86 -22.30
C ILE A 698 -20.53 -33.27 -22.45
N PRO A 699 -21.11 -34.31 -21.81
CA PRO A 699 -20.63 -35.68 -21.88
C PRO A 699 -20.41 -36.20 -23.32
N GLU A 700 -21.27 -35.83 -24.26
CA GLU A 700 -21.18 -36.26 -25.66
C GLU A 700 -19.91 -35.74 -26.34
N MET A 701 -19.48 -34.52 -25.99
CA MET A 701 -18.23 -33.95 -26.50
C MET A 701 -17.01 -34.68 -25.95
N VAL A 702 -17.04 -35.03 -24.65
CA VAL A 702 -15.95 -35.80 -24.01
C VAL A 702 -15.86 -37.20 -24.62
N ALA A 703 -16.99 -37.85 -24.89
CA ALA A 703 -17.02 -39.16 -25.55
C ALA A 703 -16.50 -39.12 -27.01
N ALA A 704 -16.56 -37.96 -27.67
CA ALA A 704 -16.04 -37.75 -29.01
C ALA A 704 -14.53 -37.40 -29.07
N MET A 705 -13.89 -37.18 -27.92
CA MET A 705 -12.45 -36.94 -27.82
C MET A 705 -11.63 -38.21 -28.13
N ALA A 706 -10.30 -38.08 -28.23
CA ALA A 706 -9.41 -39.22 -28.36
C ALA A 706 -9.52 -40.16 -27.13
N PRO A 707 -9.19 -41.46 -27.26
CA PRO A 707 -9.23 -42.39 -26.13
C PRO A 707 -8.40 -41.88 -24.94
N ARG A 708 -8.93 -42.05 -23.72
CA ARG A 708 -8.29 -41.63 -22.47
C ARG A 708 -7.95 -40.12 -22.46
N PRO A 709 -8.90 -39.20 -22.74
CA PRO A 709 -8.62 -37.78 -22.81
C PRO A 709 -8.38 -37.18 -21.42
N LEU A 710 -7.62 -36.08 -21.39
CA LEU A 710 -7.43 -35.27 -20.18
C LEU A 710 -8.38 -34.07 -20.23
N VAL A 711 -9.09 -33.79 -19.13
CA VAL A 711 -10.07 -32.70 -19.07
C VAL A 711 -9.69 -31.72 -17.97
N PHE A 712 -9.40 -30.47 -18.34
CA PHE A 712 -9.17 -29.36 -17.42
C PHE A 712 -10.40 -28.45 -17.49
N ALA A 713 -11.35 -28.57 -16.55
CA ALA A 713 -12.57 -27.75 -16.50
C ALA A 713 -12.42 -26.65 -15.44
N LEU A 714 -11.84 -25.52 -15.83
CA LEU A 714 -11.29 -24.53 -14.90
C LEU A 714 -12.18 -23.30 -14.68
N ALA A 715 -13.39 -23.24 -15.25
CA ALA A 715 -14.34 -22.18 -14.94
C ALA A 715 -14.70 -22.16 -13.45
N ASN A 716 -14.80 -20.95 -12.88
CA ASN A 716 -15.16 -20.71 -11.49
C ASN A 716 -16.42 -19.81 -11.38
N PRO A 717 -17.28 -20.00 -10.37
CA PRO A 717 -17.23 -21.04 -9.33
C PRO A 717 -17.76 -22.42 -9.79
N THR A 718 -18.35 -22.50 -10.98
CA THR A 718 -18.90 -23.74 -11.55
C THR A 718 -18.11 -24.14 -12.80
N PRO A 719 -17.53 -25.35 -12.85
CA PRO A 719 -16.70 -25.78 -13.98
C PRO A 719 -17.53 -26.02 -15.26
N GLU A 720 -16.84 -26.12 -16.40
CA GLU A 720 -17.44 -26.44 -17.69
C GLU A 720 -18.18 -27.78 -17.69
N ILE A 721 -17.67 -28.76 -16.95
CA ILE A 721 -18.26 -30.07 -16.67
C ILE A 721 -17.81 -30.54 -15.29
N THR A 722 -18.64 -31.29 -14.57
CA THR A 722 -18.22 -31.87 -13.28
C THR A 722 -17.29 -33.07 -13.50
N PRO A 723 -16.36 -33.35 -12.56
CA PRO A 723 -15.45 -34.50 -12.68
C PRO A 723 -16.16 -35.83 -12.87
N ASP A 724 -17.27 -36.06 -12.17
CA ASP A 724 -18.02 -37.32 -12.26
C ASP A 724 -18.59 -37.53 -13.67
N LEU A 725 -19.19 -36.49 -14.28
CA LEU A 725 -19.75 -36.56 -15.62
C LEU A 725 -18.65 -36.75 -16.68
N ALA A 726 -17.53 -36.03 -16.54
CA ALA A 726 -16.39 -36.18 -17.46
C ALA A 726 -15.78 -37.59 -17.40
N LYS A 727 -15.61 -38.17 -16.21
CA LYS A 727 -15.12 -39.55 -16.03
C LYS A 727 -16.09 -40.57 -16.60
N GLN A 728 -17.39 -40.42 -16.35
CA GLN A 728 -18.43 -41.29 -16.93
C GLN A 728 -18.42 -41.24 -18.47
N ALA A 729 -18.11 -40.07 -19.04
CA ALA A 729 -17.99 -39.88 -20.48
C ALA A 729 -16.66 -40.38 -21.09
N GLY A 730 -15.74 -40.91 -20.27
CA GLY A 730 -14.51 -41.57 -20.72
C GLY A 730 -13.21 -40.81 -20.45
N ALA A 731 -13.23 -39.68 -19.74
CA ALA A 731 -12.02 -38.96 -19.35
C ALA A 731 -11.09 -39.81 -18.47
N LEU A 732 -9.79 -39.83 -18.80
CA LEU A 732 -8.77 -40.50 -18.01
C LEU A 732 -8.56 -39.80 -16.68
N ALA A 733 -8.42 -38.48 -16.71
CA ALA A 733 -8.17 -37.65 -15.54
C ALA A 733 -8.85 -36.29 -15.73
N VAL A 734 -9.30 -35.72 -14.62
CA VAL A 734 -10.01 -34.44 -14.61
C VAL A 734 -9.38 -33.51 -13.58
N ALA A 735 -9.14 -32.26 -13.98
CA ALA A 735 -8.74 -31.17 -13.12
C ALA A 735 -9.79 -30.05 -13.14
N THR A 736 -9.93 -29.35 -12.02
CA THR A 736 -10.83 -28.19 -11.92
C THR A 736 -10.17 -27.03 -11.17
N GLY A 737 -10.75 -25.83 -11.23
CA GLY A 737 -10.31 -24.71 -10.38
C GLY A 737 -10.72 -24.82 -8.90
N ARG A 738 -11.60 -25.78 -8.57
CA ARG A 738 -12.21 -25.89 -7.24
C ARG A 738 -11.40 -26.79 -6.30
N SER A 739 -11.36 -26.41 -5.02
CA SER A 739 -10.60 -27.09 -3.96
C SER A 739 -11.29 -28.32 -3.38
N ASP A 740 -12.57 -28.54 -3.68
CA ASP A 740 -13.35 -29.69 -3.21
C ASP A 740 -13.28 -30.90 -4.14
N TYR A 741 -12.61 -30.78 -5.29
CA TYR A 741 -12.34 -31.90 -6.21
C TYR A 741 -10.85 -32.28 -6.23
N PRO A 742 -10.50 -33.51 -6.64
CA PRO A 742 -9.12 -33.89 -6.95
C PRO A 742 -8.52 -33.00 -8.04
N ASN A 743 -7.18 -32.94 -8.09
CA ASN A 743 -6.41 -32.20 -9.10
C ASN A 743 -6.84 -30.73 -9.25
N GLN A 744 -6.81 -29.98 -8.14
CA GLN A 744 -7.09 -28.55 -8.21
C GLN A 744 -5.98 -27.82 -8.98
N VAL A 745 -6.35 -27.20 -10.11
CA VAL A 745 -5.47 -26.30 -10.85
C VAL A 745 -5.77 -24.88 -10.38
N ASN A 746 -4.91 -24.37 -9.51
CA ASN A 746 -5.06 -23.06 -8.88
C ASN A 746 -3.75 -22.29 -8.92
N ASN A 747 -3.83 -21.04 -9.37
CA ASN A 747 -2.70 -20.15 -9.61
C ASN A 747 -1.87 -19.88 -8.34
N SER A 748 -2.42 -20.12 -7.14
CA SER A 748 -1.68 -20.12 -5.86
C SER A 748 -0.49 -21.07 -5.81
N LEU A 749 -0.43 -22.08 -6.68
CA LEU A 749 0.76 -22.94 -6.86
C LEU A 749 1.91 -22.23 -7.59
N ALA A 750 1.65 -21.11 -8.28
CA ALA A 750 2.61 -20.43 -9.14
C ALA A 750 3.06 -19.09 -8.54
N PHE A 751 2.16 -18.10 -8.45
CA PHE A 751 2.55 -16.71 -8.18
C PHE A 751 3.39 -16.52 -6.91
N PRO A 752 3.15 -17.21 -5.77
CA PRO A 752 3.95 -16.97 -4.57
C PRO A 752 5.42 -17.37 -4.78
N GLY A 753 5.65 -18.57 -5.31
CA GLY A 753 7.00 -19.07 -5.61
C GLY A 753 7.70 -18.29 -6.71
N VAL A 754 6.97 -17.90 -7.76
CA VAL A 754 7.52 -17.10 -8.87
C VAL A 754 8.04 -15.76 -8.35
N PHE A 755 7.24 -15.03 -7.57
CA PHE A 755 7.69 -13.76 -6.99
C PHE A 755 8.81 -13.94 -5.97
N ARG A 756 8.77 -14.95 -5.10
CA ARG A 756 9.86 -15.20 -4.17
C ARG A 756 11.20 -15.38 -4.89
N GLY A 757 11.21 -16.24 -5.91
CA GLY A 757 12.40 -16.47 -6.73
C GLY A 757 12.88 -15.19 -7.41
N ALA A 758 11.97 -14.45 -8.04
CA ALA A 758 12.28 -13.18 -8.72
C ALA A 758 12.80 -12.09 -7.75
N LEU A 759 12.21 -11.94 -6.57
CA LEU A 759 12.60 -10.95 -5.57
C LEU A 759 13.97 -11.27 -4.96
N ASP A 760 14.24 -12.54 -4.63
CA ASP A 760 15.49 -12.94 -3.99
C ASP A 760 16.71 -12.68 -4.88
N VAL A 761 16.56 -12.85 -6.20
CA VAL A 761 17.63 -12.54 -7.16
C VAL A 761 17.55 -11.13 -7.75
N LYS A 762 16.58 -10.31 -7.30
CA LYS A 762 16.25 -8.99 -7.85
C LYS A 762 16.13 -9.02 -9.39
N ALA A 763 15.30 -9.91 -9.92
CA ALA A 763 15.11 -10.08 -11.36
C ALA A 763 14.54 -8.80 -11.99
N ARG A 764 15.04 -8.41 -13.17
CA ARG A 764 14.55 -7.24 -13.92
C ARG A 764 13.15 -7.44 -14.52
N THR A 765 12.74 -8.68 -14.72
CA THR A 765 11.42 -9.05 -15.28
C THR A 765 11.11 -10.52 -14.97
N ILE A 766 9.94 -11.02 -15.38
CA ILE A 766 9.60 -12.45 -15.42
C ILE A 766 9.39 -12.85 -16.88
N ASP A 767 10.33 -13.61 -17.43
CA ASP A 767 10.29 -14.08 -18.81
C ASP A 767 9.65 -15.47 -18.97
N ASP A 768 9.59 -15.96 -20.20
CA ASP A 768 8.95 -17.26 -20.48
C ASP A 768 9.79 -18.44 -20.00
N ALA A 769 11.13 -18.31 -19.95
CA ALA A 769 12.00 -19.35 -19.40
C ALA A 769 11.74 -19.56 -17.91
N MET A 770 11.54 -18.48 -17.16
CA MET A 770 11.14 -18.53 -15.74
C MET A 770 9.76 -19.17 -15.56
N LYS A 771 8.78 -18.87 -16.43
CA LYS A 771 7.43 -19.49 -16.38
C LYS A 771 7.50 -21.00 -16.66
N LEU A 772 8.27 -21.41 -17.67
CA LEU A 772 8.47 -22.83 -17.99
C LEU A 772 9.20 -23.58 -16.86
N ALA A 773 10.19 -22.94 -16.24
CA ALA A 773 10.89 -23.50 -15.08
C ALA A 773 9.95 -23.68 -13.89
N ALA A 774 9.07 -22.71 -13.62
CA ALA A 774 8.03 -22.82 -12.60
C ALA A 774 7.07 -24.00 -12.87
N ALA A 775 6.57 -24.13 -14.11
CA ALA A 775 5.67 -25.22 -14.48
C ALA A 775 6.29 -26.61 -14.28
N ARG A 776 7.57 -26.76 -14.68
CA ARG A 776 8.33 -28.00 -14.46
C ARG A 776 8.54 -28.28 -12.98
N ALA A 777 8.91 -27.27 -12.19
CA ALA A 777 9.11 -27.42 -10.76
C ALA A 777 7.84 -27.87 -10.01
N ILE A 778 6.67 -27.37 -10.41
CA ILE A 778 5.38 -27.83 -9.86
C ILE A 778 5.10 -29.28 -10.28
N ALA A 779 5.31 -29.61 -11.55
CA ALA A 779 5.07 -30.96 -12.06
C ALA A 779 5.96 -32.00 -11.38
N ASP A 780 7.24 -31.69 -11.20
CA ASP A 780 8.26 -32.59 -10.63
C ASP A 780 8.08 -32.86 -9.13
N LEU A 781 7.16 -32.17 -8.44
CA LEU A 781 6.79 -32.48 -7.05
C LEU A 781 5.86 -33.69 -6.92
N VAL A 782 5.21 -34.11 -8.01
CA VAL A 782 4.42 -35.34 -8.06
C VAL A 782 5.35 -36.46 -8.51
N GLU A 783 5.80 -37.26 -7.55
CA GLU A 783 6.67 -38.41 -7.81
C GLU A 783 5.98 -39.42 -8.74
N PRO A 784 6.73 -40.10 -9.62
CA PRO A 784 6.16 -41.06 -10.59
C PRO A 784 5.26 -42.14 -9.94
N GLU A 785 5.59 -42.58 -8.74
CA GLU A 785 4.84 -43.61 -8.00
C GLU A 785 3.53 -43.10 -7.40
N ALA A 786 3.41 -41.79 -7.18
CA ALA A 786 2.19 -41.14 -6.67
C ALA A 786 1.24 -40.72 -7.80
N LEU A 787 1.73 -40.67 -9.04
CA LEU A 787 0.97 -40.18 -10.19
C LEU A 787 -0.25 -41.08 -10.45
N SER A 788 -1.44 -40.48 -10.42
CA SER A 788 -2.70 -41.19 -10.65
C SER A 788 -3.76 -40.28 -11.30
N PRO A 789 -4.86 -40.84 -11.84
CA PRO A 789 -5.98 -40.05 -12.35
C PRO A 789 -6.53 -38.98 -11.40
N ASP A 790 -6.42 -39.21 -10.10
CA ASP A 790 -6.90 -38.32 -9.04
C ASP A 790 -5.78 -37.53 -8.36
N PHE A 791 -4.53 -37.70 -8.79
CA PHE A 791 -3.38 -36.98 -8.27
C PHE A 791 -2.28 -36.82 -9.33
N PHE A 792 -2.35 -35.75 -10.11
CA PHE A 792 -1.32 -35.36 -11.09
C PHE A 792 -0.84 -33.91 -10.97
N ILE A 793 -1.36 -33.17 -10.00
CA ILE A 793 -0.90 -31.84 -9.61
C ILE A 793 -0.90 -31.73 -8.08
N PRO A 794 0.10 -31.06 -7.45
CA PRO A 794 0.13 -30.90 -6.00
C PRO A 794 -1.07 -30.13 -5.46
N ASP A 795 -1.35 -30.29 -4.17
CA ASP A 795 -2.39 -29.52 -3.49
C ASP A 795 -1.99 -28.04 -3.32
N SER A 796 -2.97 -27.13 -3.34
CA SER A 796 -2.73 -25.69 -3.17
C SER A 796 -2.09 -25.30 -1.83
N LEU A 797 -2.19 -26.17 -0.81
CA LEU A 797 -1.53 -26.01 0.49
C LEU A 797 -0.28 -26.89 0.65
N ASP A 798 0.23 -27.51 -0.42
CA ASP A 798 1.53 -28.19 -0.37
C ASP A 798 2.65 -27.16 -0.26
N LEU A 799 3.11 -26.93 0.98
CA LEU A 799 4.13 -25.94 1.32
C LEU A 799 5.52 -26.24 0.71
N ARG A 800 5.70 -27.37 0.02
CA ARG A 800 6.92 -27.66 -0.76
C ARG A 800 6.94 -26.95 -2.10
N VAL A 801 5.77 -26.53 -2.62
CA VAL A 801 5.62 -25.95 -3.97
C VAL A 801 6.40 -24.65 -4.11
N SER A 802 6.11 -23.66 -3.26
CA SER A 802 6.71 -22.34 -3.40
C SER A 802 8.24 -22.32 -3.26
N PRO A 803 8.87 -23.04 -2.31
CA PRO A 803 10.32 -23.17 -2.26
C PRO A 803 10.94 -23.73 -3.55
N ARG A 804 10.34 -24.78 -4.12
CA ARG A 804 10.84 -25.42 -5.35
C ARG A 804 10.65 -24.54 -6.58
N VAL A 805 9.51 -23.87 -6.69
CA VAL A 805 9.25 -22.89 -7.75
C VAL A 805 10.22 -21.72 -7.64
N ALA A 806 10.43 -21.16 -6.44
CA ALA A 806 11.34 -20.04 -6.21
C ALA A 806 12.77 -20.37 -6.67
N ALA A 807 13.28 -21.55 -6.31
CA ALA A 807 14.59 -22.02 -6.73
C ALA A 807 14.71 -22.14 -8.26
N ALA A 808 13.72 -22.74 -8.91
CA ALA A 808 13.71 -22.92 -10.36
C ALA A 808 13.63 -21.60 -11.12
N VAL A 809 12.81 -20.67 -10.62
CA VAL A 809 12.66 -19.33 -11.19
C VAL A 809 13.94 -18.50 -11.01
N ALA A 810 14.57 -18.55 -9.84
CA ALA A 810 15.86 -17.92 -9.58
C ALA A 810 16.94 -18.47 -10.52
N ALA A 811 17.01 -19.80 -10.68
CA ALA A 811 17.97 -20.45 -11.58
C ALA A 811 17.78 -19.99 -13.04
N ALA A 812 16.53 -19.93 -13.51
CA ALA A 812 16.20 -19.45 -14.86
C ALA A 812 16.58 -17.96 -15.04
N ALA A 813 16.26 -17.11 -14.06
CA ALA A 813 16.61 -15.69 -14.08
C ALA A 813 18.13 -15.46 -14.12
N ILE A 814 18.91 -16.26 -13.37
CA ILE A 814 20.37 -16.21 -13.38
C ILE A 814 20.91 -16.65 -14.74
N ALA A 815 20.43 -17.79 -15.26
CA ALA A 815 20.86 -18.32 -16.55
C ALA A 815 20.55 -17.35 -17.72
N GLY A 816 19.43 -16.64 -17.63
CA GLY A 816 19.01 -15.62 -18.60
C GLY A 816 19.66 -14.24 -18.41
N GLY A 817 20.50 -14.04 -17.39
CA GLY A 817 21.14 -12.74 -17.10
C GLY A 817 20.19 -11.66 -16.59
N LEU A 818 19.01 -12.04 -16.09
CA LEU A 818 17.98 -11.13 -15.56
C LEU A 818 18.17 -10.81 -14.07
N ALA A 819 18.94 -11.62 -13.34
CA ALA A 819 19.22 -11.44 -11.91
C ALA A 819 20.19 -10.27 -11.66
N GLN A 820 19.75 -9.25 -10.92
CA GLN A 820 20.63 -8.14 -10.51
C GLN A 820 21.47 -8.47 -9.28
N ARG A 821 21.00 -9.41 -8.45
CA ARG A 821 21.73 -9.93 -7.29
C ARG A 821 21.64 -11.46 -7.27
N PRO A 822 22.49 -12.17 -8.02
CA PRO A 822 22.46 -13.63 -8.06
C PRO A 822 22.57 -14.24 -6.65
N MET A 823 21.73 -15.23 -6.37
CA MET A 823 21.71 -16.02 -5.15
C MET A 823 21.62 -17.49 -5.56
N GLU A 824 22.33 -18.37 -4.86
CA GLU A 824 22.32 -19.78 -5.23
C GLU A 824 20.89 -20.34 -5.12
N PRO A 825 20.36 -21.08 -6.13
CA PRO A 825 18.98 -21.56 -6.11
C PRO A 825 18.61 -22.37 -4.85
N ARG A 826 19.57 -23.09 -4.26
CA ARG A 826 19.37 -23.82 -3.01
C ARG A 826 19.21 -22.90 -1.80
N GLU A 827 19.87 -21.75 -1.80
CA GLU A 827 19.70 -20.73 -0.75
C GLU A 827 18.34 -20.04 -0.89
N VAL A 828 17.89 -19.78 -2.12
CA VAL A 828 16.53 -19.28 -2.41
C VAL A 828 15.47 -20.27 -1.90
N GLU A 829 15.64 -21.57 -2.17
CA GLU A 829 14.77 -22.62 -1.66
C GLU A 829 14.72 -22.63 -0.13
N ALA A 830 15.90 -22.60 0.52
CA ALA A 830 16.03 -22.61 1.96
C ALA A 830 15.36 -21.38 2.59
N ARG A 831 15.67 -20.19 2.09
CA ARG A 831 15.06 -18.93 2.55
C ARG A 831 13.54 -18.94 2.42
N CYS A 832 13.01 -19.40 1.30
CA CYS A 832 11.56 -19.50 1.10
C CYS A 832 10.93 -20.45 2.15
N ARG A 833 11.56 -21.60 2.39
CA ARG A 833 11.12 -22.55 3.42
C ARG A 833 11.14 -21.90 4.80
N ASP A 834 12.23 -21.24 5.19
CA ASP A 834 12.37 -20.62 6.52
C ASP A 834 11.32 -19.53 6.72
N LEU A 835 11.05 -18.72 5.69
CA LEU A 835 9.99 -17.71 5.72
C LEU A 835 8.59 -18.31 5.89
N VAL A 836 8.30 -19.46 5.28
CA VAL A 836 7.00 -20.14 5.34
C VAL A 836 6.80 -20.82 6.70
N TYR A 837 7.80 -21.52 7.23
CA TYR A 837 7.67 -22.32 8.45
C TYR A 837 8.01 -21.56 9.72
N GLU A 838 9.02 -20.70 9.70
CA GLU A 838 9.52 -19.99 10.89
C GLU A 838 8.98 -18.56 10.98
N GLY A 839 8.51 -17.99 9.86
CA GLY A 839 7.90 -16.65 9.80
C GLY A 839 8.90 -15.50 9.98
N VAL A 840 10.20 -15.81 10.03
CA VAL A 840 11.31 -14.85 10.21
C VAL A 840 12.29 -15.03 9.06
N ALA A 841 12.71 -13.93 8.43
CA ALA A 841 13.93 -13.94 7.63
C ALA A 841 15.09 -13.96 8.63
N VAL A 842 15.70 -15.11 8.89
CA VAL A 842 16.98 -15.14 9.59
C VAL A 842 18.00 -14.59 8.59
N ALA A 843 18.51 -13.40 8.88
CA ALA A 843 19.51 -12.71 8.05
C ALA A 843 20.86 -13.43 8.08
#